data_AF-A0A7C8MWJ1-F1
#
_entry.id   AF-A0A7C8MWJ1-F1
#
_cell.length_a   1.000
_cell.length_b   1.000
_cell.length_c   1.000
_cell.angle_alpha   90.00
_cell.angle_beta   90.00
_cell.angle_gamma   90.00
#
_symmetry.space_group_name_H-M   'P 1'
#
loop_
_entity.id
_entity.type
_entity.pdbx_description
1 polymer ?
#
loop_
_entity_poly.entity_id
_entity_poly.type
_entity_poly.pdbx_seq_one_letter_code
_entity_poly.pdbx_strand_id
1 'polypeptide(L)'
;MVCFNGARWAPLVVASVLPWATQALDNLSVQISVADNILKGNIDGRVVLMFAPNGTDPLDDTDVTSTPNKMFGKNVFSFGAKDIITLSGGSPNDTATGISGFPLDSIDDIPVGAYRVQAFLNPYDKAKRNDGSEVYLKFPCGDGAPNVDGVGSLTTPAVDLEVHGGPQTIKLTFDSVAPALEFSGKEIGGCSQGNYADTALLKYVKIKSKKLSQFWGRDMYVGANILLPAGYDATDKQTRYPVLYNQNHWTGGAGAYGYSTNTAFAAAWNKGVIPGTNGTSDRPAPKLIIVAFRHEAPYYDDSYGVNTANLGPWGDAINDELIPYIDDNFNTIAQPYARIQDGGSTGGWISIASLIFRPDLFGACFSSYPDSLDFHKHQAIPLYSNKNAYQFDNGSQIGSIRVFNNDAEVVLATTRQENHWELVFGTSSRSSLQWDVWNAVFGIQGLNGYPLEPWDKVTGEIYPEAVEFWKEMDLSNYVASNWDNTKNLGEALRGRIYVYVGTHDNYYLNGGVAEFEKNVNGLGGPNWANVTITPGQTHGGNYQRRQTWDYLELVSNWVQDHSPKGKTPLSNKFTRTSSRGNKFEDVIRIGGHGAALKRQQNPALSYKENAKCGSIIKATAGRWDPGVVLQAQWVVNGRPSGASFAVKQGESVRYTSTTKGKRFDLKLRVTGTKRNYKDETRESNSVLVGKR
;
A
#
# COMPACT_ATOMS: atom_id res chain seq x y z
N MET A 1 77.65 -40.59 -3.98
CA MET A 1 78.01 -41.52 -2.89
C MET A 1 77.15 -41.15 -1.68
N VAL A 2 76.20 -42.03 -1.34
CA VAL A 2 75.58 -42.28 -0.01
C VAL A 2 74.99 -41.06 0.74
N CYS A 3 73.70 -40.73 0.62
CA CYS A 3 72.53 -41.30 1.33
C CYS A 3 72.63 -41.29 2.87
N PHE A 4 71.85 -40.41 3.51
CA PHE A 4 71.46 -40.50 4.92
C PHE A 4 69.93 -40.51 5.06
N ASN A 5 69.51 -41.20 6.11
CA ASN A 5 68.20 -41.79 6.34
C ASN A 5 67.08 -40.83 6.76
N GLY A 6 65.87 -41.13 6.28
CA GLY A 6 64.71 -41.49 7.10
C GLY A 6 64.10 -40.44 8.03
N ALA A 7 63.00 -39.82 7.59
CA ALA A 7 61.91 -39.39 8.47
C ALA A 7 60.56 -39.61 7.76
N ARG A 8 59.78 -40.55 8.28
CA ARG A 8 58.38 -40.81 7.89
C ARG A 8 57.51 -39.67 8.41
N TRP A 9 56.84 -38.95 7.50
CA TRP A 9 55.74 -38.04 7.84
C TRP A 9 54.42 -38.82 7.71
N ALA A 10 53.71 -38.95 8.82
CA ALA A 10 52.36 -39.49 8.86
C ALA A 10 51.39 -38.51 8.18
N PRO A 11 50.34 -38.99 7.47
CA PRO A 11 49.33 -38.10 6.91
C PRO A 11 48.45 -37.58 8.06
N LEU A 12 48.40 -36.25 8.21
CA LEU A 12 47.36 -35.60 9.01
C LEU A 12 46.02 -35.80 8.28
N VAL A 13 45.18 -36.67 8.81
CA VAL A 13 43.77 -36.74 8.44
C VAL A 13 43.10 -35.49 9.00
N VAL A 14 42.88 -34.49 8.16
CA VAL A 14 41.97 -33.39 8.49
C VAL A 14 40.56 -33.96 8.40
N ALA A 15 40.01 -34.34 9.55
CA ALA A 15 38.60 -34.66 9.68
C ALA A 15 37.81 -33.39 9.34
N SER A 16 37.17 -33.39 8.18
CA SER A 16 36.13 -32.43 7.84
C SER A 16 34.97 -32.67 8.79
N VAL A 17 34.84 -31.80 9.79
CA VAL A 17 33.60 -31.70 10.57
C VAL A 17 32.56 -31.14 9.62
N LEU A 18 31.85 -32.03 8.94
CA LEU A 18 30.57 -31.72 8.32
C LEU A 18 29.68 -31.16 9.45
N PRO A 19 29.07 -29.98 9.29
CA PRO A 19 28.03 -29.57 10.22
C PRO A 19 26.94 -30.63 10.12
N TRP A 20 26.68 -31.33 11.23
CA TRP A 20 25.42 -32.03 11.38
C TRP A 20 24.33 -30.97 11.29
N ALA A 21 23.66 -30.92 10.14
CA ALA A 21 22.34 -30.32 10.07
C ALA A 21 21.48 -31.12 11.04
N THR A 22 21.27 -30.57 12.24
CA THR A 22 20.16 -30.98 13.08
C THR A 22 18.91 -30.76 12.23
N GLN A 23 18.33 -31.85 11.73
CA GLN A 23 16.95 -31.82 11.27
C GLN A 23 16.15 -31.24 12.43
N ALA A 24 15.61 -30.02 12.26
CA ALA A 24 14.60 -29.52 13.17
C ALA A 24 13.49 -30.56 13.15
N LEU A 25 13.29 -31.25 14.26
CA LEU A 25 12.10 -32.07 14.44
C LEU A 25 10.95 -31.07 14.55
N ASP A 26 10.09 -31.05 13.54
CA ASP A 26 8.83 -30.28 13.58
C ASP A 26 8.11 -30.65 14.88
N ASN A 27 8.06 -29.74 15.84
CA ASN A 27 7.54 -30.02 17.17
C ASN A 27 6.07 -29.63 17.23
N LEU A 28 5.71 -28.40 16.86
CA LEU A 28 4.31 -27.96 16.90
C LEU A 28 3.72 -27.90 15.49
N SER A 29 2.62 -28.62 15.29
CA SER A 29 1.84 -28.59 14.05
C SER A 29 0.40 -28.21 14.34
N VAL A 30 -0.17 -27.32 13.53
CA VAL A 30 -1.57 -26.94 13.59
C VAL A 30 -2.24 -27.38 12.29
N GLN A 31 -3.22 -28.25 12.41
CA GLN A 31 -4.02 -28.75 11.30
C GLN A 31 -5.40 -28.09 11.35
N ILE A 32 -5.79 -27.46 10.25
CA ILE A 32 -7.08 -26.77 10.15
C ILE A 32 -7.88 -27.40 9.01
N SER A 33 -9.02 -27.97 9.36
CA SER A 33 -10.03 -28.46 8.42
C SER A 33 -11.19 -27.47 8.32
N VAL A 34 -12.20 -27.82 7.53
CA VAL A 34 -13.44 -27.04 7.43
C VAL A 34 -14.64 -27.97 7.64
N ALA A 35 -15.64 -27.49 8.37
CA ALA A 35 -16.86 -28.23 8.64
C ALA A 35 -17.74 -28.35 7.39
N ASP A 36 -18.65 -29.32 7.41
CA ASP A 36 -19.61 -29.53 6.33
C ASP A 36 -20.46 -28.27 6.10
N ASN A 37 -20.78 -27.99 4.83
CA ASN A 37 -21.62 -26.88 4.38
C ASN A 37 -21.08 -25.45 4.61
N ILE A 38 -19.85 -25.29 5.11
CA ILE A 38 -19.21 -23.97 5.23
C ILE A 38 -18.73 -23.46 3.86
N LEU A 39 -18.06 -24.33 3.08
CA LEU A 39 -17.57 -23.99 1.75
C LEU A 39 -18.59 -24.37 0.66
N LYS A 40 -18.77 -23.46 -0.31
CA LYS A 40 -19.57 -23.70 -1.53
C LYS A 40 -18.71 -24.11 -2.75
N GLY A 41 -17.42 -24.33 -2.53
CA GLY A 41 -16.42 -24.65 -3.55
C GLY A 41 -15.01 -24.52 -2.97
N ASN A 42 -14.01 -24.55 -3.83
CA ASN A 42 -12.63 -24.32 -3.41
C ASN A 42 -12.33 -22.81 -3.39
N ILE A 43 -11.54 -22.39 -2.42
CA ILE A 43 -11.16 -20.98 -2.24
C ILE A 43 -9.64 -20.81 -2.18
N ASP A 44 -9.19 -19.68 -2.67
CA ASP A 44 -7.85 -19.16 -2.41
C ASP A 44 -7.94 -18.15 -1.25
N GLY A 45 -6.88 -17.97 -0.48
CA GLY A 45 -6.95 -17.05 0.65
C GLY A 45 -5.67 -16.92 1.45
N ARG A 46 -5.79 -16.18 2.56
CA ARG A 46 -4.77 -16.12 3.63
C ARG A 46 -5.36 -16.68 4.90
N VAL A 47 -4.68 -17.67 5.46
CA VAL A 47 -4.91 -18.10 6.84
C VAL A 47 -4.12 -17.20 7.78
N VAL A 48 -4.78 -16.74 8.84
CA VAL A 48 -4.15 -16.09 9.99
C VAL A 48 -4.47 -16.94 11.22
N LEU A 49 -3.43 -17.47 11.85
CA LEU A 49 -3.51 -18.28 13.06
C LEU A 49 -2.95 -17.47 14.23
N MET A 50 -3.67 -17.39 15.33
CA MET A 50 -3.28 -16.60 16.50
C MET A 50 -3.24 -17.46 17.75
N PHE A 51 -2.18 -17.28 18.54
CA PHE A 51 -2.03 -17.76 19.91
C PHE A 51 -2.02 -16.54 20.83
N ALA A 52 -3.16 -16.24 21.43
CA ALA A 52 -3.30 -15.19 22.44
C ALA A 52 -3.02 -15.74 23.84
N PRO A 53 -2.68 -14.89 24.82
CA PRO A 53 -2.69 -15.29 26.22
C PRO A 53 -4.02 -15.96 26.60
N ASN A 54 -3.97 -16.98 27.45
CA ASN A 54 -5.17 -17.69 27.85
C ASN A 54 -6.22 -16.74 28.46
N GLY A 55 -7.47 -16.86 28.01
CA GLY A 55 -8.58 -15.99 28.45
C GLY A 55 -8.66 -14.61 27.77
N THR A 56 -7.78 -14.29 26.82
CA THR A 56 -7.84 -13.06 26.01
C THR A 56 -8.41 -13.35 24.63
N ASP A 57 -9.36 -12.54 24.14
CA ASP A 57 -9.84 -12.68 22.77
C ASP A 57 -8.68 -12.39 21.78
N PRO A 58 -8.34 -13.30 20.86
CA PRO A 58 -7.27 -13.06 19.91
C PRO A 58 -7.44 -11.80 19.05
N LEU A 59 -8.66 -11.30 18.85
CA LEU A 59 -8.91 -10.10 18.06
C LEU A 59 -8.86 -8.79 18.87
N ASP A 60 -8.80 -8.85 20.21
CA ASP A 60 -8.82 -7.64 21.06
C ASP A 60 -7.64 -6.70 20.78
N ASP A 61 -6.46 -7.26 20.50
CA ASP A 61 -5.25 -6.50 20.20
C ASP A 61 -4.36 -7.24 19.21
N THR A 62 -4.34 -6.74 17.97
CA THR A 62 -3.43 -7.20 16.91
C THR A 62 -2.38 -6.14 16.55
N ASP A 63 -2.30 -5.01 17.27
CA ASP A 63 -1.42 -3.90 16.92
C ASP A 63 0.05 -4.27 17.11
N VAL A 64 0.90 -3.85 16.18
CA VAL A 64 2.34 -4.16 16.17
C VAL A 64 3.07 -3.74 17.46
N THR A 65 2.59 -2.70 18.15
CA THR A 65 3.24 -2.11 19.32
C THR A 65 2.81 -2.73 20.65
N SER A 66 1.63 -3.37 20.69
CA SER A 66 1.03 -3.84 21.94
C SER A 66 0.57 -5.30 21.95
N THR A 67 0.35 -5.90 20.77
CA THR A 67 -0.25 -7.24 20.68
C THR A 67 0.53 -8.27 21.51
N PRO A 68 -0.15 -9.01 22.41
CA PRO A 68 0.48 -10.11 23.12
C PRO A 68 0.52 -11.39 22.28
N ASN A 69 -0.15 -11.39 21.14
CA ASN A 69 -0.38 -12.57 20.33
C ASN A 69 0.91 -13.08 19.67
N LYS A 70 0.95 -14.39 19.42
CA LYS A 70 1.86 -15.00 18.46
C LYS A 70 1.03 -15.35 17.23
N MET A 71 1.26 -14.64 16.14
CA MET A 71 0.42 -14.68 14.93
C MET A 71 1.21 -15.24 13.76
N PHE A 72 0.54 -16.06 12.94
CA PHE A 72 1.15 -16.76 11.82
C PHE A 72 0.26 -16.73 10.60
N GLY A 73 0.84 -16.35 9.47
CA GLY A 73 0.15 -16.21 8.20
C GLY A 73 0.59 -17.26 7.19
N LYS A 74 -0.36 -17.81 6.42
CA LYS A 74 -0.07 -18.75 5.32
C LYS A 74 -1.01 -18.54 4.14
N ASN A 75 -0.47 -18.48 2.92
CA ASN A 75 -1.31 -18.50 1.71
C ASN A 75 -1.85 -19.92 1.48
N VAL A 76 -3.12 -20.00 1.10
CA VAL A 76 -3.76 -21.26 0.72
C VAL A 76 -4.35 -21.10 -0.68
N PHE A 77 -4.25 -22.16 -1.47
CA PHE A 77 -4.70 -22.19 -2.86
C PHE A 77 -5.56 -23.41 -3.10
N SER A 78 -6.69 -23.22 -3.75
CA SER A 78 -7.67 -24.24 -4.09
C SER A 78 -8.10 -25.08 -2.88
N PHE A 79 -8.22 -24.46 -1.70
CA PHE A 79 -8.63 -25.12 -0.46
C PHE A 79 -10.12 -25.49 -0.51
N GLY A 80 -10.41 -26.78 -0.43
CA GLY A 80 -11.76 -27.35 -0.45
C GLY A 80 -12.11 -28.15 0.79
N ALA A 81 -13.34 -28.66 0.83
CA ALA A 81 -13.94 -29.32 2.00
C ALA A 81 -13.19 -30.57 2.53
N LYS A 82 -12.33 -31.19 1.70
CA LYS A 82 -11.56 -32.40 2.07
C LYS A 82 -10.10 -32.13 2.40
N ASP A 83 -9.67 -30.88 2.23
CA ASP A 83 -8.28 -30.51 2.44
C ASP A 83 -8.01 -30.22 3.92
N ILE A 84 -6.77 -30.41 4.34
CA ILE A 84 -6.28 -30.04 5.66
C ILE A 84 -5.13 -29.05 5.44
N ILE A 85 -5.27 -27.86 6.00
CA ILE A 85 -4.19 -26.88 6.04
C ILE A 85 -3.27 -27.26 7.18
N THR A 86 -2.00 -27.46 6.89
CA THR A 86 -0.97 -27.71 7.92
C THR A 86 -0.07 -26.49 8.05
N LEU A 87 0.05 -26.00 9.28
CA LEU A 87 1.03 -25.01 9.68
C LEU A 87 2.05 -25.68 10.62
N SER A 88 3.32 -25.76 10.21
CA SER A 88 4.44 -26.24 11.00
C SER A 88 5.73 -25.53 10.56
N GLY A 89 6.65 -25.33 11.50
CA GLY A 89 7.85 -24.51 11.26
C GLY A 89 7.51 -23.06 10.92
N GLY A 90 8.37 -22.46 10.10
CA GLY A 90 8.21 -21.10 9.61
C GLY A 90 9.55 -20.50 9.23
N SER A 91 9.52 -19.60 8.25
CA SER A 91 10.69 -18.83 7.85
C SER A 91 10.21 -17.61 7.08
N PRO A 92 10.80 -16.43 7.30
CA PRO A 92 10.43 -15.27 6.53
C PRO A 92 10.86 -15.39 5.05
N ASN A 93 11.62 -16.42 4.65
CA ASN A 93 12.20 -16.50 3.31
C ASN A 93 11.26 -17.01 2.21
N ASP A 94 10.34 -17.93 2.51
CA ASP A 94 9.34 -18.42 1.55
C ASP A 94 7.98 -17.74 1.80
N THR A 95 7.77 -16.59 1.17
CA THR A 95 6.49 -15.85 1.28
C THR A 95 5.41 -16.37 0.33
N ALA A 96 5.74 -17.23 -0.63
CA ALA A 96 4.75 -17.73 -1.58
C ALA A 96 3.84 -18.77 -0.91
N THR A 97 4.46 -19.76 -0.24
CA THR A 97 3.77 -20.90 0.38
C THR A 97 4.14 -21.16 1.83
N GLY A 98 5.21 -20.55 2.32
CA GLY A 98 5.67 -20.68 3.70
C GLY A 98 4.80 -19.94 4.71
N ILE A 99 5.24 -19.98 5.95
CA ILE A 99 4.58 -19.35 7.09
C ILE A 99 5.38 -18.11 7.47
N SER A 100 4.69 -16.98 7.56
CA SER A 100 5.25 -15.73 8.07
C SER A 100 4.68 -15.50 9.46
N GLY A 101 5.55 -15.40 10.47
CA GLY A 101 5.13 -15.22 11.84
C GLY A 101 5.54 -13.87 12.43
N PHE A 102 4.80 -13.44 13.45
CA PHE A 102 5.13 -12.27 14.28
C PHE A 102 4.65 -12.49 15.72
N PRO A 103 5.43 -12.11 16.74
CA PRO A 103 6.81 -11.64 16.69
C PRO A 103 7.84 -12.77 16.48
N LEU A 104 7.38 -14.03 16.38
CA LEU A 104 8.20 -15.21 16.18
C LEU A 104 8.18 -15.63 14.71
N ASP A 105 9.33 -15.98 14.14
CA ASP A 105 9.41 -16.41 12.74
C ASP A 105 8.81 -17.81 12.52
N SER A 106 8.91 -18.69 13.52
CA SER A 106 8.47 -20.08 13.46
C SER A 106 7.43 -20.42 14.53
N ILE A 107 6.50 -21.30 14.17
CA ILE A 107 5.53 -21.88 15.10
C ILE A 107 6.22 -22.73 16.18
N ASP A 108 7.38 -23.31 15.84
CA ASP A 108 8.17 -24.11 16.80
C ASP A 108 8.77 -23.27 17.93
N ASP A 109 8.83 -21.94 17.78
CA ASP A 109 9.37 -21.02 18.78
C ASP A 109 8.31 -20.59 19.81
N ILE A 110 7.06 -21.04 19.68
CA ILE A 110 5.99 -20.71 20.64
C ILE A 110 6.37 -21.31 22.02
N PRO A 111 6.48 -20.47 23.07
CA PRO A 111 6.80 -20.97 24.40
C PRO A 111 5.75 -21.94 24.93
N VAL A 112 6.20 -22.92 25.72
CA VAL A 112 5.31 -23.78 26.52
C VAL A 112 4.39 -22.92 27.38
N GLY A 113 3.09 -23.23 27.40
CA GLY A 113 2.12 -22.48 28.17
C GLY A 113 0.68 -22.66 27.71
N ALA A 114 -0.25 -22.02 28.41
CA ALA A 114 -1.66 -21.99 28.05
C ALA A 114 -1.96 -20.79 27.12
N TYR A 115 -2.72 -21.05 26.06
CA TYR A 115 -3.07 -20.05 25.04
C TYR A 115 -4.55 -20.17 24.70
N ARG A 116 -5.14 -19.04 24.29
CA ARG A 116 -6.38 -19.01 23.53
C ARG A 116 -6.04 -18.95 22.05
N VAL A 117 -6.44 -19.98 21.31
CA VAL A 117 -6.03 -20.20 19.91
C VAL A 117 -7.22 -20.09 18.99
N GLN A 118 -7.06 -19.32 17.91
CA GLN A 118 -8.09 -19.16 16.88
C GLN A 118 -7.45 -19.00 15.52
N ALA A 119 -8.13 -19.47 14.47
CA ALA A 119 -7.72 -19.25 13.10
C ALA A 119 -8.82 -18.60 12.27
N PHE A 120 -8.37 -17.84 11.28
CA PHE A 120 -9.16 -17.11 10.31
C PHE A 120 -8.66 -17.45 8.91
N LEU A 121 -9.56 -17.50 7.92
CA LEU A 121 -9.19 -17.58 6.51
C LEU A 121 -9.91 -16.48 5.75
N ASN A 122 -9.15 -15.45 5.35
CA ASN A 122 -9.61 -14.39 4.45
C ASN A 122 -9.66 -14.91 3.01
N PRO A 123 -10.85 -15.05 2.39
CA PRO A 123 -10.94 -15.51 1.01
C PRO A 123 -10.46 -14.42 0.05
N TYR A 124 -9.84 -14.87 -1.03
CA TYR A 124 -9.44 -14.03 -2.14
C TYR A 124 -10.34 -14.26 -3.35
N ASP A 125 -10.88 -13.17 -3.88
CA ASP A 125 -11.52 -13.15 -5.19
C ASP A 125 -10.47 -13.05 -6.27
N LYS A 126 -10.66 -13.84 -7.32
CA LYS A 126 -9.92 -13.70 -8.57
C LYS A 126 -10.45 -12.47 -9.33
N ALA A 127 -9.60 -11.48 -9.55
CA ALA A 127 -9.90 -10.29 -10.34
C ALA A 127 -9.05 -10.25 -11.61
N LYS A 128 -9.72 -10.21 -12.77
CA LYS A 128 -9.08 -10.03 -14.07
C LYS A 128 -9.27 -8.59 -14.52
N ARG A 129 -8.20 -7.81 -14.48
CA ARG A 129 -8.23 -6.40 -14.87
C ARG A 129 -8.26 -6.25 -16.39
N ASN A 130 -8.78 -5.11 -16.87
CA ASN A 130 -8.87 -4.84 -18.31
C ASN A 130 -7.51 -4.60 -19.00
N ASP A 131 -6.44 -4.41 -18.24
CA ASP A 131 -5.07 -4.33 -18.75
C ASP A 131 -4.44 -5.71 -19.01
N GLY A 132 -5.18 -6.79 -18.71
CA GLY A 132 -4.78 -8.17 -18.93
C GLY A 132 -4.16 -8.85 -17.71
N SER A 133 -3.86 -8.12 -16.64
CA SER A 133 -3.35 -8.70 -15.40
C SER A 133 -4.43 -9.44 -14.61
N GLU A 134 -4.00 -10.39 -13.80
CA GLU A 134 -4.85 -11.19 -12.91
C GLU A 134 -4.26 -11.19 -11.51
N VAL A 135 -5.09 -10.93 -10.51
CA VAL A 135 -4.71 -10.90 -9.09
C VAL A 135 -5.78 -11.59 -8.24
N TYR A 136 -5.38 -12.02 -7.04
CA TYR A 136 -6.24 -12.65 -6.04
C TYR A 136 -6.23 -11.76 -4.80
N LEU A 137 -7.36 -11.11 -4.53
CA LEU A 137 -7.50 -10.08 -3.50
C LEU A 137 -8.82 -10.24 -2.74
N LYS A 138 -8.86 -9.84 -1.46
CA LYS A 138 -10.12 -9.65 -0.75
C LYS A 138 -10.72 -8.31 -1.20
N PHE A 139 -11.97 -8.34 -1.69
CA PHE A 139 -12.73 -7.12 -1.97
C PHE A 139 -13.57 -6.77 -0.75
N PRO A 140 -13.51 -5.52 -0.25
CA PRO A 140 -14.27 -5.14 0.94
C PRO A 140 -15.78 -5.07 0.66
N CYS A 141 -16.55 -5.22 1.73
CA CYS A 141 -17.99 -5.40 1.72
C CYS A 141 -18.65 -4.40 2.69
N GLY A 142 -18.20 -3.14 2.63
CA GLY A 142 -18.66 -2.06 3.50
C GLY A 142 -18.13 -2.18 4.92
N ASP A 143 -17.03 -2.90 5.13
CA ASP A 143 -16.46 -3.29 6.42
C ASP A 143 -15.11 -2.64 6.73
N GLY A 144 -14.58 -1.79 5.84
CA GLY A 144 -13.29 -1.14 6.05
C GLY A 144 -12.09 -2.05 5.80
N ALA A 145 -12.28 -3.14 5.05
CA ALA A 145 -11.22 -4.04 4.61
C ALA A 145 -10.31 -4.60 5.74
N PRO A 146 -10.85 -5.09 6.86
CA PRO A 146 -10.03 -5.59 7.97
C PRO A 146 -9.13 -6.75 7.53
N ASN A 147 -7.92 -6.78 8.10
CA ASN A 147 -6.83 -7.67 7.71
C ASN A 147 -6.94 -9.11 8.25
N VAL A 148 -7.90 -9.40 9.15
CA VAL A 148 -8.04 -10.71 9.82
C VAL A 148 -9.40 -11.37 9.57
N ASP A 149 -10.49 -10.73 9.96
CA ASP A 149 -11.82 -11.35 10.09
C ASP A 149 -12.91 -10.61 9.32
N GLY A 150 -12.56 -9.98 8.19
CA GLY A 150 -13.53 -9.26 7.38
C GLY A 150 -14.64 -10.13 6.81
N VAL A 151 -15.67 -9.51 6.25
CA VAL A 151 -16.87 -10.21 5.77
C VAL A 151 -16.51 -11.39 4.85
N GLY A 152 -17.14 -12.53 5.09
CA GLY A 152 -16.92 -13.77 4.33
C GLY A 152 -15.71 -14.60 4.77
N SER A 153 -14.93 -14.15 5.74
CA SER A 153 -13.80 -14.93 6.27
C SER A 153 -14.28 -16.17 7.02
N LEU A 154 -13.59 -17.30 6.84
CA LEU A 154 -13.87 -18.48 7.64
C LEU A 154 -13.24 -18.33 9.02
N THR A 155 -13.94 -18.78 10.05
CA THR A 155 -13.51 -18.65 11.45
C THR A 155 -13.60 -19.99 12.16
N THR A 156 -12.61 -20.27 13.01
CA THR A 156 -12.70 -21.35 14.00
C THR A 156 -13.27 -20.79 15.30
N PRO A 157 -13.81 -21.64 16.19
CA PRO A 157 -13.96 -21.27 17.59
C PRO A 157 -12.60 -20.89 18.17
N ALA A 158 -12.59 -19.94 19.10
CA ALA A 158 -11.44 -19.70 19.95
C ALA A 158 -11.41 -20.75 21.07
N VAL A 159 -10.31 -21.50 21.14
CA VAL A 159 -10.14 -22.63 22.05
C VAL A 159 -8.97 -22.40 23.00
N ASP A 160 -9.18 -22.68 24.27
CA ASP A 160 -8.10 -22.63 25.26
C ASP A 160 -7.38 -23.99 25.27
N LEU A 161 -6.06 -23.98 25.08
CA LEU A 161 -5.24 -25.19 25.04
C LEU A 161 -3.84 -24.94 25.60
N GLU A 162 -3.13 -26.02 25.90
CA GLU A 162 -1.75 -25.97 26.38
C GLU A 162 -0.78 -26.40 25.29
N VAL A 163 0.30 -25.64 25.10
CA VAL A 163 1.46 -25.99 24.29
C VAL A 163 2.49 -26.64 25.21
N HIS A 164 2.85 -27.90 25.00
CA HIS A 164 3.62 -28.70 25.96
C HIS A 164 5.14 -28.77 25.70
N GLY A 165 5.59 -28.34 24.51
CA GLY A 165 6.98 -28.46 24.08
C GLY A 165 7.31 -29.86 23.58
N GLY A 166 7.75 -29.97 22.33
CA GLY A 166 7.93 -31.24 21.63
C GLY A 166 6.77 -31.56 20.66
N PRO A 167 6.73 -32.77 20.06
CA PRO A 167 5.74 -33.15 19.06
C PRO A 167 4.29 -33.03 19.55
N GLN A 168 3.55 -32.09 18.97
CA GLN A 168 2.15 -31.80 19.28
C GLN A 168 1.40 -31.43 18.00
N THR A 169 0.20 -31.98 17.82
CA THR A 169 -0.72 -31.59 16.74
C THR A 169 -1.98 -30.99 17.32
N ILE A 170 -2.19 -29.70 17.09
CA ILE A 170 -3.44 -28.99 17.39
C ILE A 170 -4.36 -29.13 16.17
N LYS A 171 -5.63 -29.47 16.40
CA LYS A 171 -6.63 -29.58 15.34
C LYS A 171 -7.71 -28.53 15.55
N LEU A 172 -7.91 -27.68 14.54
CA LEU A 172 -8.97 -26.69 14.49
C LEU A 172 -9.89 -26.97 13.31
N THR A 173 -11.10 -26.43 13.35
CA THR A 173 -12.07 -26.57 12.27
C THR A 173 -12.74 -25.24 12.02
N PHE A 174 -12.69 -24.75 10.79
CA PHE A 174 -13.52 -23.64 10.35
C PHE A 174 -14.98 -24.07 10.36
N ASP A 175 -15.78 -23.48 11.23
CA ASP A 175 -17.20 -23.86 11.44
C ASP A 175 -18.17 -22.68 11.26
N SER A 176 -17.62 -21.50 10.95
CA SER A 176 -18.36 -20.26 10.86
C SER A 176 -17.77 -19.38 9.76
N VAL A 177 -18.60 -18.45 9.29
CA VAL A 177 -18.24 -17.44 8.28
C VAL A 177 -18.59 -16.08 8.86
N ALA A 178 -17.65 -15.14 8.82
CA ALA A 178 -17.87 -13.76 9.24
C ALA A 178 -19.06 -13.18 8.46
N PRO A 179 -20.13 -12.76 9.17
CA PRO A 179 -21.37 -12.33 8.52
C PRO A 179 -21.16 -10.98 7.82
N ALA A 180 -21.99 -10.72 6.80
CA ALA A 180 -22.06 -9.38 6.24
C ALA A 180 -22.66 -8.40 7.27
N LEU A 181 -22.24 -7.14 7.19
CA LEU A 181 -22.84 -6.09 8.00
C LEU A 181 -24.32 -5.88 7.61
N GLU A 182 -25.17 -5.77 8.62
CA GLU A 182 -26.58 -5.49 8.45
C GLU A 182 -26.78 -3.99 8.17
N PHE A 183 -27.22 -3.69 6.96
CA PHE A 183 -27.40 -2.35 6.46
C PHE A 183 -28.88 -1.98 6.36
N SER A 184 -29.24 -0.80 6.87
CA SER A 184 -30.63 -0.29 6.83
C SER A 184 -30.93 0.59 5.61
N GLY A 185 -29.91 0.96 4.84
CA GLY A 185 -30.03 1.78 3.65
C GLY A 185 -30.58 1.03 2.43
N LYS A 186 -30.94 1.80 1.40
CA LYS A 186 -31.46 1.29 0.11
C LYS A 186 -30.56 1.64 -1.07
N GLU A 187 -29.30 1.97 -0.79
CA GLU A 187 -28.32 2.24 -1.83
C GLU A 187 -28.05 0.99 -2.69
N ILE A 188 -27.56 1.18 -3.91
CA ILE A 188 -27.38 0.10 -4.89
C ILE A 188 -26.16 -0.79 -4.58
N GLY A 189 -25.92 -1.86 -5.34
CA GLY A 189 -24.59 -2.50 -5.35
C GLY A 189 -24.21 -3.42 -4.18
N GLY A 190 -25.20 -3.91 -3.43
CA GLY A 190 -24.96 -4.85 -2.32
C GLY A 190 -24.15 -4.19 -1.21
N CYS A 191 -23.34 -4.97 -0.50
CA CYS A 191 -22.61 -4.49 0.68
C CYS A 191 -21.41 -3.56 0.39
N SER A 192 -20.87 -3.53 -0.84
CA SER A 192 -19.69 -2.72 -1.16
C SER A 192 -19.93 -1.24 -0.81
N GLN A 193 -18.98 -0.61 -0.11
CA GLN A 193 -19.10 0.74 0.46
C GLN A 193 -20.21 0.92 1.51
N GLY A 194 -20.91 -0.14 1.91
CA GLY A 194 -22.07 -0.11 2.81
C GLY A 194 -23.36 0.47 2.21
N ASN A 195 -24.50 0.25 2.87
CA ASN A 195 -25.77 0.93 2.54
C ASN A 195 -26.37 1.59 3.78
N TYR A 196 -26.37 2.91 3.85
CA TYR A 196 -26.84 3.62 5.04
C TYR A 196 -28.17 4.32 4.79
N ALA A 197 -28.96 4.47 5.85
CA ALA A 197 -30.26 5.13 5.78
C ALA A 197 -30.10 6.64 6.03
N ASP A 198 -30.62 7.44 5.11
CA ASP A 198 -30.63 8.89 5.22
C ASP A 198 -31.28 9.38 6.53
N THR A 199 -30.71 10.46 7.07
CA THR A 199 -31.34 11.29 8.10
C THR A 199 -31.77 12.64 7.51
N ALA A 200 -32.26 13.58 8.33
CA ALA A 200 -32.63 14.90 7.85
C ALA A 200 -31.46 15.64 7.18
N LEU A 201 -30.27 15.63 7.80
CA LEU A 201 -29.11 16.40 7.35
C LEU A 201 -27.91 15.54 6.93
N LEU A 202 -27.86 14.25 7.26
CA LEU A 202 -26.84 13.34 6.74
C LEU A 202 -27.46 12.43 5.67
N LYS A 203 -26.98 12.56 4.44
CA LYS A 203 -27.44 11.80 3.27
C LYS A 203 -26.35 10.86 2.80
N TYR A 204 -26.74 9.75 2.19
CA TYR A 204 -25.83 8.76 1.65
C TYR A 204 -26.08 8.59 0.17
N VAL A 205 -25.00 8.65 -0.61
CA VAL A 205 -25.05 8.41 -2.04
C VAL A 205 -24.05 7.35 -2.43
N LYS A 206 -24.44 6.50 -3.39
CA LYS A 206 -23.58 5.49 -3.98
C LYS A 206 -23.93 5.29 -5.43
N ILE A 207 -22.90 5.32 -6.28
CA ILE A 207 -23.03 5.11 -7.72
C ILE A 207 -22.22 3.89 -8.13
N LYS A 208 -22.68 3.21 -9.19
CA LYS A 208 -21.85 2.25 -9.91
C LYS A 208 -20.87 3.05 -10.77
N SER A 209 -19.58 2.93 -10.49
CA SER A 209 -18.55 3.58 -11.29
C SER A 209 -18.33 2.79 -12.58
N LYS A 210 -18.51 3.44 -13.74
CA LYS A 210 -18.24 2.80 -15.03
C LYS A 210 -16.75 2.56 -15.21
N LYS A 211 -15.93 3.55 -14.83
CA LYS A 211 -14.46 3.48 -14.95
C LYS A 211 -13.86 2.36 -14.09
N LEU A 212 -14.25 2.27 -12.81
CA LEU A 212 -13.77 1.20 -11.93
C LEU A 212 -14.29 -0.16 -12.36
N SER A 213 -15.57 -0.25 -12.75
CA SER A 213 -16.14 -1.54 -13.17
C SER A 213 -15.44 -2.08 -14.42
N GLN A 214 -15.11 -1.18 -15.36
CA GLN A 214 -14.34 -1.55 -16.54
C GLN A 214 -12.93 -2.02 -16.17
N PHE A 215 -12.23 -1.32 -15.28
CA PHE A 215 -10.88 -1.71 -14.86
C PHE A 215 -10.85 -3.08 -14.18
N TRP A 216 -11.73 -3.30 -13.21
CA TRP A 216 -11.74 -4.53 -12.40
C TRP A 216 -12.47 -5.71 -13.06
N GLY A 217 -13.18 -5.49 -14.16
CA GLY A 217 -13.93 -6.54 -14.86
C GLY A 217 -15.15 -7.05 -14.08
N ARG A 218 -15.61 -6.31 -13.06
CA ARG A 218 -16.76 -6.60 -12.20
C ARG A 218 -17.44 -5.31 -11.80
N ASP A 219 -18.66 -5.39 -11.26
CA ASP A 219 -19.34 -4.21 -10.74
C ASP A 219 -18.59 -3.61 -9.55
N MET A 220 -18.26 -2.33 -9.66
CA MET A 220 -17.56 -1.54 -8.63
C MET A 220 -18.33 -0.27 -8.32
N TYR A 221 -18.29 0.14 -7.06
CA TYR A 221 -19.09 1.24 -6.52
C TYR A 221 -18.20 2.23 -5.78
N VAL A 222 -18.61 3.50 -5.82
CA VAL A 222 -18.04 4.59 -5.03
C VAL A 222 -19.20 5.36 -4.40
N GLY A 223 -19.03 5.80 -3.15
CA GLY A 223 -20.07 6.51 -2.42
C GLY A 223 -19.57 7.73 -1.67
N ALA A 224 -20.49 8.41 -1.01
CA ALA A 224 -20.19 9.51 -0.11
C ALA A 224 -21.27 9.69 0.97
N ASN A 225 -20.84 10.25 2.09
CA ASN A 225 -21.67 10.73 3.18
C ASN A 225 -21.74 12.26 3.05
N ILE A 226 -22.95 12.80 2.84
CA ILE A 226 -23.21 14.21 2.54
C ILE A 226 -23.87 14.86 3.76
N LEU A 227 -23.12 15.68 4.48
CA LEU A 227 -23.63 16.46 5.60
C LEU A 227 -24.11 17.83 5.12
N LEU A 228 -25.41 18.04 5.20
CA LEU A 228 -26.12 19.24 4.77
C LEU A 228 -26.14 20.28 5.91
N PRO A 229 -26.01 21.59 5.59
CA PRO A 229 -26.08 22.64 6.60
C PRO A 229 -27.50 22.81 7.15
N ALA A 230 -27.62 23.36 8.37
CA ALA A 230 -28.92 23.71 8.93
C ALA A 230 -29.74 24.61 7.98
N GLY A 231 -31.03 24.32 7.85
CA GLY A 231 -31.94 25.06 6.98
C GLY A 231 -31.75 24.77 5.49
N TYR A 232 -31.03 23.71 5.11
CA TYR A 232 -30.96 23.25 3.73
C TYR A 232 -32.36 22.89 3.22
N ASP A 233 -32.73 23.42 2.05
CA ASP A 233 -33.97 23.12 1.34
C ASP A 233 -33.63 22.60 -0.06
N ALA A 234 -33.99 21.33 -0.33
CA ALA A 234 -33.77 20.70 -1.62
C ALA A 234 -34.63 21.32 -2.75
N THR A 235 -35.73 22.01 -2.39
CA THR A 235 -36.62 22.69 -3.34
C THR A 235 -36.12 24.08 -3.71
N ASP A 236 -35.29 24.71 -2.88
CA ASP A 236 -34.65 25.98 -3.19
C ASP A 236 -33.60 25.78 -4.28
N LYS A 237 -33.90 26.30 -5.49
CA LYS A 237 -32.99 26.25 -6.64
C LYS A 237 -32.12 27.50 -6.79
N GLN A 238 -32.12 28.44 -5.85
CA GLN A 238 -31.29 29.64 -5.87
C GLN A 238 -30.11 29.56 -4.90
N THR A 239 -30.34 29.10 -3.67
CA THR A 239 -29.25 28.96 -2.69
C THR A 239 -28.27 27.88 -3.14
N ARG A 240 -26.97 28.17 -3.05
CA ARG A 240 -25.89 27.22 -3.33
C ARG A 240 -24.85 27.29 -2.21
N TYR A 241 -24.26 26.15 -1.91
CA TYR A 241 -23.32 25.98 -0.81
C TYR A 241 -21.94 25.58 -1.32
N PRO A 242 -20.86 26.15 -0.78
CA PRO A 242 -19.53 25.57 -0.97
C PRO A 242 -19.44 24.19 -0.32
N VAL A 243 -18.48 23.41 -0.81
CA VAL A 243 -18.25 22.03 -0.43
C VAL A 243 -16.88 21.87 0.22
N LEU A 244 -16.86 21.28 1.40
CA LEU A 244 -15.64 20.79 2.05
C LEU A 244 -15.59 19.27 1.89
N TYR A 245 -14.61 18.79 1.13
CA TYR A 245 -14.33 17.37 0.94
C TYR A 245 -13.41 16.89 2.04
N ASN A 246 -13.99 16.16 2.99
CA ASN A 246 -13.32 15.64 4.17
C ASN A 246 -12.78 14.24 3.93
N GLN A 247 -11.47 14.18 3.71
CA GLN A 247 -10.72 12.96 3.44
C GLN A 247 -10.28 12.30 4.75
N ASN A 248 -10.57 11.01 4.88
CA ASN A 248 -10.15 10.17 6.01
C ASN A 248 -9.96 8.72 5.52
N HIS A 249 -9.52 7.89 6.46
CA HIS A 249 -9.73 6.44 6.45
C HIS A 249 -11.21 6.05 6.30
N TRP A 250 -11.51 4.75 6.31
CA TRP A 250 -12.87 4.24 6.19
C TRP A 250 -13.85 4.92 7.17
N THR A 251 -14.83 5.63 6.62
CA THR A 251 -15.78 6.43 7.41
C THR A 251 -17.07 5.68 7.76
N GLY A 252 -17.31 4.53 7.13
CA GLY A 252 -18.58 3.81 7.22
C GLY A 252 -19.78 4.75 7.03
N GLY A 253 -20.71 4.71 7.99
CA GLY A 253 -21.89 5.59 8.01
C GLY A 253 -21.69 6.92 8.74
N ALA A 254 -20.49 7.24 9.23
CA ALA A 254 -20.26 8.41 10.07
C ALA A 254 -20.26 9.71 9.25
N GLY A 255 -20.89 10.76 9.80
CA GLY A 255 -20.73 12.12 9.28
C GLY A 255 -19.42 12.76 9.75
N ALA A 256 -18.89 13.68 8.95
CA ALA A 256 -17.63 14.38 9.21
C ALA A 256 -17.60 15.05 10.60
N TYR A 257 -16.39 15.17 11.16
CA TYR A 257 -16.12 15.73 12.49
C TYR A 257 -16.92 15.12 13.63
N GLY A 258 -17.32 13.85 13.48
CA GLY A 258 -18.10 13.13 14.47
C GLY A 258 -19.56 13.53 14.52
N TYR A 259 -20.17 14.05 13.44
CA TYR A 259 -21.59 14.42 13.45
C TYR A 259 -22.53 13.29 13.93
N SER A 260 -22.17 12.02 13.75
CA SER A 260 -22.96 10.87 14.21
C SER A 260 -22.65 10.43 15.66
N THR A 261 -21.56 10.88 16.26
CA THR A 261 -21.04 10.37 17.56
C THR A 261 -20.79 11.47 18.59
N ASN A 262 -20.55 12.70 18.16
CA ASN A 262 -20.37 13.90 18.98
C ASN A 262 -21.68 14.69 19.04
N THR A 263 -22.46 14.46 20.10
CA THR A 263 -23.77 15.08 20.32
C THR A 263 -23.72 16.61 20.39
N ALA A 264 -22.65 17.18 20.92
CA ALA A 264 -22.49 18.64 21.02
C ALA A 264 -22.27 19.28 19.65
N PHE A 265 -21.42 18.70 18.81
CA PHE A 265 -21.22 19.16 17.44
C PHE A 265 -22.50 18.99 16.60
N ALA A 266 -23.14 17.82 16.69
CA ALA A 266 -24.38 17.54 15.96
C ALA A 266 -25.51 18.52 16.32
N ALA A 267 -25.70 18.82 17.61
CA ALA A 267 -26.73 19.75 18.06
C ALA A 267 -26.49 21.18 17.55
N ALA A 268 -25.24 21.66 17.63
CA ALA A 268 -24.85 22.97 17.12
C ALA A 268 -24.97 23.06 15.59
N TRP A 269 -24.54 22.02 14.87
CA TRP A 269 -24.68 21.92 13.42
C TRP A 269 -26.15 21.94 12.99
N ASN A 270 -27.00 21.14 13.63
CA ASN A 270 -28.44 21.04 13.33
C ASN A 270 -29.18 22.36 13.56
N LYS A 271 -28.84 23.07 14.65
CA LYS A 271 -29.39 24.39 14.95
C LYS A 271 -28.84 25.48 14.01
N GLY A 272 -27.67 25.26 13.42
CA GLY A 272 -26.95 26.26 12.65
C GLY A 272 -26.35 27.37 13.51
N VAL A 273 -26.08 27.07 14.79
CA VAL A 273 -25.59 28.03 15.78
C VAL A 273 -24.47 27.38 16.57
N ILE A 274 -23.32 28.03 16.57
CA ILE A 274 -22.18 27.69 17.43
C ILE A 274 -22.44 28.35 18.79
N PRO A 275 -22.59 27.57 19.87
CA PRO A 275 -22.78 28.12 21.21
C PRO A 275 -21.58 28.97 21.63
N GLY A 276 -21.87 30.11 22.25
CA GLY A 276 -20.84 30.91 22.91
C GLY A 276 -20.18 30.15 24.06
N THR A 277 -18.90 30.42 24.31
CA THR A 277 -18.13 29.83 25.41
C THR A 277 -17.50 30.95 26.24
N ASN A 278 -17.42 30.79 27.56
CA ASN A 278 -16.78 31.77 28.47
C ASN A 278 -17.32 33.20 28.31
N GLY A 279 -18.65 33.34 28.11
CA GLY A 279 -19.32 34.63 28.01
C GLY A 279 -19.30 35.27 26.61
N THR A 280 -18.76 34.60 25.59
CA THR A 280 -18.95 35.04 24.19
C THR A 280 -20.40 34.79 23.74
N SER A 281 -20.86 35.57 22.76
CA SER A 281 -22.19 35.38 22.17
C SER A 281 -22.23 34.18 21.22
N ASP A 282 -23.40 33.57 21.10
CA ASP A 282 -23.70 32.61 20.04
C ASP A 282 -23.40 33.22 18.66
N ARG A 283 -22.87 32.41 17.75
CA ARG A 283 -22.51 32.81 16.39
C ARG A 283 -23.07 31.83 15.35
N PRO A 284 -23.37 32.26 14.12
CA PRO A 284 -23.91 31.36 13.09
C PRO A 284 -22.89 30.31 12.69
N ALA A 285 -23.34 29.05 12.55
CA ALA A 285 -22.49 28.00 11.98
C ALA A 285 -22.28 28.23 10.48
N PRO A 286 -21.07 27.93 9.95
CA PRO A 286 -20.80 28.00 8.51
C PRO A 286 -21.81 27.20 7.68
N LYS A 287 -22.27 27.80 6.57
CA LYS A 287 -23.19 27.15 5.62
C LYS A 287 -22.38 26.39 4.55
N LEU A 288 -21.87 25.23 4.93
CA LEU A 288 -21.09 24.34 4.06
C LEU A 288 -21.86 23.03 3.85
N ILE A 289 -21.71 22.42 2.67
CA ILE A 289 -21.94 20.98 2.51
C ILE A 289 -20.60 20.30 2.81
N ILE A 290 -20.59 19.30 3.68
CA ILE A 290 -19.38 18.52 3.98
C ILE A 290 -19.55 17.13 3.40
N VAL A 291 -18.59 16.69 2.60
CA VAL A 291 -18.61 15.40 1.88
C VAL A 291 -17.48 14.54 2.38
N ALA A 292 -17.79 13.38 2.96
CA ALA A 292 -16.80 12.33 3.22
C ALA A 292 -16.97 11.24 2.16
N PHE A 293 -15.92 10.92 1.41
CA PHE A 293 -15.98 9.86 0.40
C PHE A 293 -15.97 8.48 1.06
N ARG A 294 -16.70 7.54 0.46
CA ARG A 294 -16.61 6.10 0.72
C ARG A 294 -15.98 5.45 -0.50
N HIS A 295 -14.71 5.09 -0.34
CA HIS A 295 -13.89 4.53 -1.40
C HIS A 295 -12.92 3.46 -0.86
N GLU A 296 -13.39 2.60 0.06
CA GLU A 296 -12.65 1.38 0.44
C GLU A 296 -12.37 0.55 -0.82
N ALA A 297 -11.20 -0.09 -0.88
CA ALA A 297 -10.76 -0.77 -2.08
C ALA A 297 -10.09 -2.11 -1.74
N PRO A 298 -9.96 -3.03 -2.70
CA PRO A 298 -8.98 -4.11 -2.56
C PRO A 298 -7.62 -3.47 -2.24
N TYR A 299 -6.84 -4.07 -1.33
CA TYR A 299 -5.57 -3.59 -0.76
C TYR A 299 -5.65 -2.70 0.50
N TYR A 300 -6.76 -2.01 0.82
CA TYR A 300 -6.79 -1.11 1.97
C TYR A 300 -8.20 -0.59 2.32
N ASP A 301 -8.34 0.07 3.48
CA ASP A 301 -9.61 0.63 3.96
C ASP A 301 -10.06 1.87 3.16
N ASP A 302 -9.17 2.46 2.36
CA ASP A 302 -9.44 3.49 1.38
C ASP A 302 -8.58 3.34 0.09
N SER A 303 -8.93 4.05 -0.98
CA SER A 303 -8.27 3.97 -2.29
C SER A 303 -7.22 5.07 -2.57
N TYR A 304 -6.89 5.91 -1.59
CA TYR A 304 -6.14 7.16 -1.71
C TYR A 304 -6.75 8.22 -2.63
N GLY A 305 -7.98 8.00 -3.14
CA GLY A 305 -8.71 8.98 -3.95
C GLY A 305 -8.03 9.40 -5.27
N VAL A 306 -7.02 8.66 -5.75
CA VAL A 306 -6.23 8.99 -6.96
C VAL A 306 -6.22 7.83 -7.95
N ASN A 307 -5.78 8.07 -9.18
CA ASN A 307 -5.60 7.02 -10.18
C ASN A 307 -4.27 6.32 -9.94
N THR A 308 -4.28 4.99 -9.83
CA THR A 308 -3.05 4.18 -9.67
C THR A 308 -3.06 2.99 -10.60
N ALA A 309 -1.88 2.44 -10.88
CA ALA A 309 -1.77 1.27 -11.74
C ALA A 309 -2.37 0.02 -11.08
N ASN A 310 -2.38 -0.07 -9.75
CA ASN A 310 -2.81 -1.27 -9.01
C ASN A 310 -4.29 -1.21 -8.58
N LEU A 311 -4.76 -0.04 -8.13
CA LEU A 311 -6.12 0.17 -7.63
C LEU A 311 -7.10 0.57 -8.73
N GLY A 312 -6.59 1.14 -9.82
CA GLY A 312 -7.38 1.59 -10.96
C GLY A 312 -7.76 3.07 -10.91
N PRO A 313 -8.75 3.48 -11.71
CA PRO A 313 -9.09 4.89 -11.93
C PRO A 313 -9.96 5.51 -10.82
N TRP A 314 -9.58 5.39 -9.54
CA TRP A 314 -10.37 5.92 -8.41
C TRP A 314 -10.49 7.43 -8.41
N GLY A 315 -9.38 8.15 -8.66
CA GLY A 315 -9.42 9.60 -8.79
C GLY A 315 -10.34 10.06 -9.92
N ASP A 316 -10.36 9.33 -11.03
CA ASP A 316 -11.25 9.58 -12.15
C ASP A 316 -12.71 9.25 -11.85
N ALA A 317 -12.99 8.20 -11.08
CA ALA A 317 -14.34 7.83 -10.64
C ALA A 317 -14.90 8.84 -9.65
N ILE A 318 -14.09 9.29 -8.68
CA ILE A 318 -14.50 10.31 -7.72
C ILE A 318 -14.71 11.64 -8.43
N ASN A 319 -13.70 12.12 -9.17
CA ASN A 319 -13.71 13.48 -9.70
C ASN A 319 -14.61 13.67 -10.92
N ASP A 320 -14.75 12.65 -11.78
CA ASP A 320 -15.47 12.77 -13.05
C ASP A 320 -16.80 11.98 -13.08
N GLU A 321 -17.12 11.18 -12.05
CA GLU A 321 -18.43 10.49 -11.94
C GLU A 321 -19.18 10.89 -10.66
N LEU A 322 -18.56 10.76 -9.47
CA LEU A 322 -19.24 11.01 -8.20
C LEU A 322 -19.44 12.49 -7.88
N ILE A 323 -18.42 13.34 -8.02
CA ILE A 323 -18.56 14.78 -7.76
C ILE A 323 -19.62 15.42 -8.68
N PRO A 324 -19.65 15.15 -10.00
CA PRO A 324 -20.74 15.62 -10.86
C PRO A 324 -22.13 15.15 -10.39
N TYR A 325 -22.26 13.88 -9.96
CA TYR A 325 -23.52 13.39 -9.38
C TYR A 325 -23.90 14.18 -8.12
N ILE A 326 -22.94 14.51 -7.25
CA ILE A 326 -23.19 15.34 -6.06
C ILE A 326 -23.63 16.75 -6.48
N ASP A 327 -22.96 17.37 -7.44
CA ASP A 327 -23.30 18.72 -7.91
C ASP A 327 -24.71 18.79 -8.54
N ASP A 328 -25.14 17.73 -9.22
CA ASP A 328 -26.46 17.66 -9.85
C ASP A 328 -27.61 17.45 -8.83
N ASN A 329 -27.32 16.81 -7.69
CA ASN A 329 -28.34 16.39 -6.71
C ASN A 329 -28.37 17.24 -5.43
N PHE A 330 -27.27 17.90 -5.12
CA PHE A 330 -27.15 18.78 -3.96
C PHE A 330 -26.84 20.18 -4.45
N ASN A 331 -27.37 21.19 -3.78
CA ASN A 331 -27.22 22.59 -4.15
C ASN A 331 -25.76 23.10 -3.97
N THR A 332 -24.76 22.49 -4.60
CA THR A 332 -23.35 22.84 -4.48
C THR A 332 -22.99 24.01 -5.39
N ILE A 333 -21.93 24.74 -5.05
CA ILE A 333 -21.25 25.65 -5.98
C ILE A 333 -20.19 24.83 -6.73
N ALA A 334 -20.52 24.42 -7.96
CA ALA A 334 -19.64 23.65 -8.83
C ALA A 334 -18.51 24.49 -9.47
N GLN A 335 -17.71 25.17 -8.64
CA GLN A 335 -16.59 26.02 -9.05
C GLN A 335 -15.38 25.79 -8.12
N PRO A 336 -14.13 25.87 -8.62
CA PRO A 336 -12.95 25.54 -7.82
C PRO A 336 -12.84 26.34 -6.52
N TYR A 337 -13.12 27.65 -6.53
CA TYR A 337 -13.04 28.49 -5.33
C TYR A 337 -13.99 28.04 -4.19
N ALA A 338 -14.97 27.20 -4.49
CA ALA A 338 -15.96 26.72 -3.53
C ALA A 338 -15.82 25.22 -3.22
N ARG A 339 -14.73 24.58 -3.66
CA ARG A 339 -14.43 23.17 -3.40
C ARG A 339 -13.11 23.05 -2.67
N ILE A 340 -13.18 22.78 -1.37
CA ILE A 340 -12.03 22.73 -0.47
C ILE A 340 -11.75 21.29 -0.08
N GLN A 341 -10.48 20.91 -0.06
CA GLN A 341 -10.03 19.61 0.42
C GLN A 341 -9.50 19.74 1.85
N ASP A 342 -9.80 18.77 2.70
CA ASP A 342 -9.13 18.63 3.98
C ASP A 342 -9.01 17.19 4.43
N GLY A 343 -8.13 16.96 5.41
CA GLY A 343 -7.90 15.62 5.95
C GLY A 343 -6.67 15.57 6.84
N GLY A 344 -6.57 14.49 7.60
CA GLY A 344 -5.44 14.15 8.46
C GLY A 344 -4.76 12.85 8.02
N SER A 345 -3.47 12.67 8.28
CA SER A 345 -2.75 11.41 8.00
C SER A 345 -2.85 10.98 6.52
N THR A 346 -3.25 9.75 6.23
CA THR A 346 -3.65 9.30 4.88
C THR A 346 -4.58 10.29 4.19
N GLY A 347 -5.67 10.71 4.84
CA GLY A 347 -6.58 11.74 4.33
C GLY A 347 -5.92 13.09 4.09
N GLY A 348 -4.90 13.44 4.88
CA GLY A 348 -4.07 14.63 4.69
C GLY A 348 -3.31 14.59 3.37
N TRP A 349 -2.75 13.44 3.01
CA TRP A 349 -2.10 13.22 1.72
C TRP A 349 -3.13 13.23 0.58
N ILE A 350 -4.28 12.56 0.73
CA ILE A 350 -5.36 12.56 -0.28
C ILE A 350 -5.82 14.00 -0.57
N SER A 351 -6.00 14.81 0.47
CA SER A 351 -6.45 16.21 0.37
C SER A 351 -5.50 17.06 -0.48
N ILE A 352 -4.18 16.97 -0.23
CA ILE A 352 -3.18 17.74 -0.97
C ILE A 352 -2.94 17.16 -2.37
N ALA A 353 -2.90 15.83 -2.52
CA ALA A 353 -2.78 15.17 -3.82
C ALA A 353 -3.96 15.52 -4.73
N SER A 354 -5.19 15.55 -4.19
CA SER A 354 -6.39 15.96 -4.92
C SER A 354 -6.26 17.37 -5.50
N LEU A 355 -5.76 18.33 -4.72
CA LEU A 355 -5.50 19.68 -5.22
C LEU A 355 -4.35 19.73 -6.24
N ILE A 356 -3.23 19.05 -5.97
CA ILE A 356 -2.05 19.05 -6.85
C ILE A 356 -2.37 18.43 -8.21
N PHE A 357 -3.13 17.33 -8.23
CA PHE A 357 -3.53 16.65 -9.46
C PHE A 357 -4.73 17.30 -10.13
N ARG A 358 -5.64 17.95 -9.39
CA ARG A 358 -6.82 18.62 -9.94
C ARG A 358 -6.95 20.09 -9.50
N PRO A 359 -5.96 20.96 -9.79
CA PRO A 359 -6.08 22.38 -9.47
C PRO A 359 -7.10 23.09 -10.37
N ASP A 360 -7.54 22.43 -11.43
CA ASP A 360 -8.71 22.79 -12.24
C ASP A 360 -10.05 22.57 -11.52
N LEU A 361 -10.09 21.68 -10.53
CA LEU A 361 -11.31 21.24 -9.86
C LEU A 361 -11.46 21.76 -8.43
N PHE A 362 -10.37 21.81 -7.65
CA PHE A 362 -10.38 22.18 -6.23
C PHE A 362 -9.70 23.51 -5.99
N GLY A 363 -10.20 24.32 -5.05
CA GLY A 363 -9.72 25.67 -4.77
C GLY A 363 -8.49 25.71 -3.88
N ALA A 364 -8.52 24.98 -2.76
CA ALA A 364 -7.43 24.88 -1.82
C ALA A 364 -7.51 23.57 -1.02
N CYS A 365 -6.41 23.23 -0.35
CA CYS A 365 -6.36 22.12 0.59
C CYS A 365 -5.88 22.61 1.96
N PHE A 366 -6.46 22.09 3.02
CA PHE A 366 -6.02 22.23 4.41
C PHE A 366 -5.64 20.86 4.97
N SER A 367 -4.41 20.44 4.70
CA SER A 367 -3.91 19.11 5.03
C SER A 367 -3.18 19.10 6.38
N SER A 368 -3.43 18.06 7.17
CA SER A 368 -2.86 17.92 8.51
C SER A 368 -2.05 16.63 8.61
N TYR A 369 -0.80 16.73 9.10
CA TYR A 369 0.17 15.65 9.33
C TYR A 369 0.08 14.55 8.26
N PRO A 370 0.18 14.93 6.97
CA PRO A 370 -0.11 14.02 5.87
C PRO A 370 0.91 12.89 5.79
N ASP A 371 0.54 11.77 5.17
CA ASP A 371 1.53 10.80 4.68
C ASP A 371 2.64 11.49 3.87
N SER A 372 3.75 10.80 3.67
CA SER A 372 4.99 11.40 3.15
C SER A 372 4.78 12.15 1.83
N LEU A 373 4.97 13.48 1.88
CA LEU A 373 4.87 14.37 0.71
C LEU A 373 6.11 14.33 -0.19
N ASP A 374 7.23 13.87 0.36
CA ASP A 374 8.53 13.79 -0.30
C ASP A 374 9.27 12.52 0.19
N PHE A 375 9.70 11.66 -0.72
CA PHE A 375 10.31 10.37 -0.37
C PHE A 375 11.82 10.44 -0.10
N HIS A 376 12.45 11.63 -0.08
CA HIS A 376 13.69 11.80 0.68
C HIS A 376 13.47 11.48 2.17
N LYS A 377 12.21 11.53 2.64
CA LYS A 377 11.75 11.10 3.97
C LYS A 377 10.38 10.40 3.85
N HIS A 378 10.40 9.12 3.44
CA HIS A 378 9.22 8.26 3.52
C HIS A 378 9.09 7.70 4.94
N GLN A 379 8.28 8.35 5.77
CA GLN A 379 8.46 8.33 7.23
C GLN A 379 9.94 8.63 7.59
N ALA A 380 10.58 7.76 8.36
CA ALA A 380 11.99 7.86 8.70
C ALA A 380 12.94 7.34 7.60
N ILE A 381 12.43 6.64 6.57
CA ILE A 381 13.25 6.00 5.52
C ILE A 381 13.73 7.07 4.52
N PRO A 382 15.06 7.24 4.33
CA PRO A 382 15.60 8.04 3.24
C PRO A 382 15.53 7.26 1.92
N LEU A 383 14.33 7.14 1.34
CA LEU A 383 14.03 6.13 0.30
C LEU A 383 14.89 6.28 -0.95
N TYR A 384 15.29 7.50 -1.31
CA TYR A 384 16.11 7.76 -2.51
C TYR A 384 17.61 7.50 -2.33
N SER A 385 18.13 7.53 -1.10
CA SER A 385 19.57 7.46 -0.86
C SER A 385 20.00 6.22 -0.08
N ASN A 386 19.11 5.65 0.71
CA ASN A 386 19.43 4.51 1.56
C ASN A 386 19.41 3.20 0.76
N LYS A 387 20.21 2.23 1.19
CA LYS A 387 20.25 0.88 0.59
C LYS A 387 19.28 -0.10 1.25
N ASN A 388 18.84 0.22 2.47
CA ASN A 388 17.98 -0.66 3.25
C ASN A 388 16.85 0.14 3.93
N ALA A 389 15.63 -0.36 3.89
CA ALA A 389 14.45 0.27 4.49
C ALA A 389 14.41 0.12 6.03
N TYR A 390 15.19 -0.79 6.61
CA TYR A 390 15.17 -1.10 8.04
C TYR A 390 16.35 -0.52 8.81
N GLN A 391 17.42 -0.15 8.12
CA GLN A 391 18.65 0.33 8.75
C GLN A 391 19.20 1.54 8.01
N PHE A 392 19.69 2.50 8.75
CA PHE A 392 20.54 3.56 8.21
C PHE A 392 21.92 3.01 7.84
N ASP A 393 22.70 3.76 7.05
CA ASP A 393 24.06 3.36 6.63
C ASP A 393 25.02 3.08 7.81
N ASN A 394 24.76 3.66 8.98
CA ASN A 394 25.52 3.42 10.21
C ASN A 394 25.10 2.14 10.97
N GLY A 395 24.12 1.38 10.45
CA GLY A 395 23.58 0.15 11.03
C GLY A 395 22.49 0.33 12.09
N SER A 396 22.14 1.56 12.49
CA SER A 396 21.03 1.76 13.45
C SER A 396 19.69 1.49 12.78
N GLN A 397 18.75 0.89 13.53
CA GLN A 397 17.41 0.57 13.04
C GLN A 397 16.61 1.85 12.72
N ILE A 398 15.74 1.76 11.72
CA ILE A 398 14.80 2.81 11.34
C ILE A 398 13.50 2.58 12.11
N GLY A 399 13.09 3.58 12.89
CA GLY A 399 11.81 3.60 13.61
C GLY A 399 10.65 3.90 12.65
N SER A 400 9.47 3.38 12.97
CA SER A 400 8.24 3.69 12.22
C SER A 400 7.12 4.22 13.11
N ILE A 401 7.10 3.82 14.39
CA ILE A 401 6.20 4.37 15.40
C ILE A 401 7.01 4.85 16.60
N ARG A 402 6.72 6.05 17.08
CA ARG A 402 7.37 6.65 18.25
C ARG A 402 6.41 7.44 19.13
N VAL A 403 6.83 7.63 20.38
CA VAL A 403 6.25 8.57 21.34
C VAL A 403 7.35 9.42 21.96
N PHE A 404 6.96 10.42 22.76
CA PHE A 404 7.90 11.31 23.44
C PHE A 404 7.62 11.32 24.94
N ASN A 405 8.64 11.04 25.74
CA ASN A 405 8.61 11.14 27.20
C ASN A 405 9.55 12.26 27.63
N ASN A 406 9.01 13.38 28.13
CA ASN A 406 9.78 14.59 28.45
C ASN A 406 10.70 15.02 27.29
N ASP A 407 10.14 15.11 26.08
CA ASP A 407 10.82 15.44 24.81
C ASP A 407 11.90 14.44 24.35
N ALA A 408 12.13 13.35 25.08
CA ALA A 408 12.97 12.25 24.61
C ALA A 408 12.16 11.28 23.74
N GLU A 409 12.64 11.02 22.52
CA GLU A 409 12.03 10.05 21.60
C GLU A 409 12.14 8.62 22.16
N VAL A 410 11.03 7.89 22.11
CA VAL A 410 10.94 6.46 22.41
C VAL A 410 10.33 5.76 21.20
N VAL A 411 11.13 4.90 20.55
CA VAL A 411 10.68 4.08 19.42
C VAL A 411 9.86 2.91 19.94
N LEU A 412 8.61 2.80 19.50
CA LEU A 412 7.69 1.71 19.86
C LEU A 412 7.73 0.57 18.84
N ALA A 413 7.92 0.89 17.56
CA ALA A 413 8.13 -0.09 16.50
C ALA A 413 9.17 0.40 15.49
N THR A 414 9.91 -0.55 14.94
CA THR A 414 10.80 -0.36 13.80
C THR A 414 10.09 -0.68 12.49
N THR A 415 10.55 -0.09 11.39
CA THR A 415 10.06 -0.40 10.04
C THR A 415 10.12 -1.91 9.75
N ARG A 416 11.15 -2.60 10.24
CA ARG A 416 11.26 -4.07 10.12
C ARG A 416 10.11 -4.79 10.82
N GLN A 417 9.80 -4.40 12.06
CA GLN A 417 8.73 -5.05 12.85
C GLN A 417 7.39 -4.91 12.15
N GLU A 418 7.02 -3.72 11.68
CA GLU A 418 5.76 -3.55 10.95
C GLU A 418 5.72 -4.31 9.63
N ASN A 419 6.80 -4.32 8.85
CA ASN A 419 6.84 -5.10 7.61
C ASN A 419 6.68 -6.60 7.88
N HIS A 420 7.28 -7.13 8.94
CA HIS A 420 7.17 -8.55 9.32
C HIS A 420 5.79 -8.87 9.93
N TRP A 421 5.22 -7.95 10.71
CA TRP A 421 3.85 -8.02 11.20
C TRP A 421 2.85 -8.05 10.06
N GLU A 422 2.98 -7.17 9.07
CA GLU A 422 2.11 -7.17 7.90
C GLU A 422 2.22 -8.44 7.05
N LEU A 423 3.39 -9.08 7.01
CA LEU A 423 3.57 -10.36 6.32
C LEU A 423 2.68 -11.46 6.91
N VAL A 424 2.23 -11.37 8.16
CA VAL A 424 1.22 -12.29 8.71
C VAL A 424 -0.08 -12.19 7.91
N PHE A 425 -0.53 -10.99 7.58
CA PHE A 425 -1.85 -10.77 6.98
C PHE A 425 -1.84 -10.83 5.45
N GLY A 426 -0.70 -10.63 4.79
CA GLY A 426 -0.63 -10.74 3.34
C GLY A 426 0.79 -10.76 2.77
N THR A 427 0.89 -11.30 1.56
CA THR A 427 2.12 -11.28 0.73
C THR A 427 1.76 -10.80 -0.66
N SER A 428 2.72 -10.31 -1.47
CA SER A 428 2.45 -9.61 -2.73
C SER A 428 1.74 -8.26 -2.55
N SER A 429 2.10 -7.53 -1.50
CA SER A 429 1.53 -6.23 -1.14
C SER A 429 0.01 -6.21 -0.98
N ARG A 430 -0.58 -7.14 -0.22
CA ARG A 430 -2.04 -7.27 -0.02
C ARG A 430 -2.41 -7.59 1.43
N SER A 431 -1.65 -7.08 2.40
CA SER A 431 -1.95 -7.20 3.84
C SER A 431 -3.18 -6.43 4.30
N SER A 432 -3.71 -5.52 3.46
CA SER A 432 -4.70 -4.50 3.86
C SER A 432 -4.19 -3.50 4.90
N LEU A 433 -2.87 -3.28 4.96
CA LEU A 433 -2.20 -2.42 5.94
C LEU A 433 -1.28 -1.39 5.27
N GLN A 434 -0.75 -0.46 6.09
CA GLN A 434 -0.16 0.80 5.66
C GLN A 434 1.02 0.67 4.68
N TRP A 435 1.97 -0.24 4.95
CA TRP A 435 3.15 -0.39 4.09
C TRP A 435 2.78 -0.99 2.72
N ASP A 436 1.85 -1.94 2.69
CA ASP A 436 1.39 -2.56 1.44
C ASP A 436 0.51 -1.62 0.61
N VAL A 437 -0.34 -0.80 1.23
CA VAL A 437 -1.13 0.18 0.46
C VAL A 437 -0.23 1.22 -0.19
N TRP A 438 0.85 1.67 0.47
CA TRP A 438 1.82 2.57 -0.16
C TRP A 438 2.48 1.94 -1.38
N ASN A 439 2.79 0.64 -1.35
CA ASN A 439 3.24 -0.06 -2.55
C ASN A 439 2.21 -0.04 -3.68
N ALA A 440 0.93 -0.24 -3.36
CA ALA A 440 -0.15 -0.22 -4.33
C ALA A 440 -0.45 1.18 -4.90
N VAL A 441 -0.29 2.23 -4.08
CA VAL A 441 -0.63 3.61 -4.44
C VAL A 441 0.51 4.32 -5.13
N PHE A 442 1.71 4.28 -4.54
CA PHE A 442 2.87 5.02 -5.02
C PHE A 442 3.61 4.29 -6.14
N GLY A 443 3.52 2.96 -6.14
CA GLY A 443 4.19 2.11 -7.11
C GLY A 443 3.43 1.85 -8.40
N ILE A 444 4.03 0.99 -9.19
CA ILE A 444 3.50 0.48 -10.46
C ILE A 444 3.24 -1.03 -10.35
N GLN A 445 2.71 -1.67 -11.39
CA GLN A 445 2.57 -3.12 -11.42
C GLN A 445 3.90 -3.81 -11.76
N GLY A 446 4.17 -4.91 -11.05
CA GLY A 446 5.15 -5.92 -11.44
C GLY A 446 4.59 -6.87 -12.52
N LEU A 447 5.46 -7.69 -13.09
CA LEU A 447 5.11 -8.70 -14.10
C LEU A 447 4.13 -9.74 -13.55
N ASN A 448 4.13 -9.98 -12.24
CA ASN A 448 3.19 -10.87 -11.55
C ASN A 448 1.78 -10.26 -11.37
N GLY A 449 1.53 -9.02 -11.81
CA GLY A 449 0.25 -8.33 -11.72
C GLY A 449 -0.03 -7.62 -10.38
N TYR A 450 0.82 -7.81 -9.38
CA TYR A 450 0.76 -7.14 -8.07
C TYR A 450 1.63 -5.88 -8.06
N PRO A 451 1.55 -5.03 -7.00
CA PRO A 451 2.46 -3.90 -6.86
C PRO A 451 3.93 -4.33 -6.97
N LEU A 452 4.72 -3.61 -7.75
CA LEU A 452 6.16 -3.78 -7.82
C LEU A 452 6.77 -3.20 -6.55
N GLU A 453 7.21 -4.06 -5.63
CA GLU A 453 7.71 -3.60 -4.35
C GLU A 453 9.01 -2.77 -4.51
N PRO A 454 9.15 -1.63 -3.81
CA PRO A 454 10.35 -0.79 -3.79
C PRO A 454 11.49 -1.38 -2.96
N TRP A 455 11.21 -2.33 -2.07
CA TRP A 455 12.19 -3.05 -1.27
C TRP A 455 11.72 -4.48 -1.00
N ASP A 456 12.66 -5.31 -0.59
CA ASP A 456 12.34 -6.64 -0.09
C ASP A 456 11.72 -6.58 1.31
N LYS A 457 10.46 -7.01 1.47
CA LYS A 457 9.73 -6.95 2.75
C LYS A 457 10.31 -7.84 3.86
N VAL A 458 11.26 -8.71 3.54
CA VAL A 458 11.91 -9.60 4.50
C VAL A 458 13.26 -9.03 4.92
N THR A 459 14.08 -8.61 3.96
CA THR A 459 15.46 -8.16 4.20
C THR A 459 15.60 -6.64 4.34
N GLY A 460 14.63 -5.88 3.84
CA GLY A 460 14.66 -4.44 3.74
C GLY A 460 15.51 -3.91 2.58
N GLU A 461 16.09 -4.77 1.73
CA GLU A 461 16.91 -4.31 0.59
C GLU A 461 16.10 -3.44 -0.34
N ILE A 462 16.48 -2.17 -0.49
CA ILE A 462 15.81 -1.23 -1.40
C ILE A 462 16.24 -1.52 -2.83
N TYR A 463 15.28 -1.50 -3.75
CA TYR A 463 15.47 -1.62 -5.19
C TYR A 463 15.35 -0.23 -5.85
N PRO A 464 16.48 0.47 -6.13
CA PRO A 464 16.43 1.84 -6.61
C PRO A 464 15.63 2.01 -7.90
N GLU A 465 15.72 1.05 -8.83
CA GLU A 465 14.93 1.07 -10.08
C GLU A 465 13.42 1.01 -9.84
N ALA A 466 12.95 0.35 -8.77
CA ALA A 466 11.53 0.35 -8.40
C ALA A 466 11.12 1.68 -7.74
N VAL A 467 11.98 2.23 -6.88
CA VAL A 467 11.78 3.54 -6.22
C VAL A 467 11.70 4.68 -7.24
N GLU A 468 12.41 4.62 -8.37
CA GLU A 468 12.29 5.64 -9.41
C GLU A 468 10.86 5.79 -9.94
N PHE A 469 10.07 4.71 -9.98
CA PHE A 469 8.66 4.80 -10.39
C PHE A 469 7.76 5.49 -9.37
N TRP A 470 8.17 5.55 -8.10
CA TRP A 470 7.39 6.20 -7.04
C TRP A 470 7.42 7.73 -7.16
N LYS A 471 8.41 8.30 -7.87
CA LYS A 471 8.56 9.75 -8.06
C LYS A 471 7.35 10.43 -8.71
N GLU A 472 6.49 9.69 -9.41
CA GLU A 472 5.23 10.21 -9.97
C GLU A 472 4.18 10.50 -8.91
N MET A 473 4.32 9.92 -7.71
CA MET A 473 3.42 10.10 -6.55
C MET A 473 4.09 10.83 -5.38
N ASP A 474 5.39 11.09 -5.46
CA ASP A 474 6.06 12.07 -4.61
C ASP A 474 5.56 13.47 -5.00
N LEU A 475 4.75 14.09 -4.13
CA LEU A 475 4.07 15.34 -4.44
C LEU A 475 5.04 16.54 -4.56
N SER A 476 6.16 16.49 -3.85
CA SER A 476 7.26 17.45 -3.97
C SER A 476 7.91 17.35 -5.35
N ASN A 477 8.31 16.14 -5.76
CA ASN A 477 8.88 15.88 -7.08
C ASN A 477 7.89 16.17 -8.21
N TYR A 478 6.61 15.82 -8.03
CA TYR A 478 5.57 16.03 -9.03
C TYR A 478 5.33 17.53 -9.30
N VAL A 479 5.26 18.34 -8.23
CA VAL A 479 5.15 19.80 -8.34
C VAL A 479 6.39 20.38 -9.02
N ALA A 480 7.60 20.00 -8.59
CA ALA A 480 8.85 20.50 -9.17
C ALA A 480 8.99 20.15 -10.66
N SER A 481 8.68 18.90 -11.04
CA SER A 481 8.77 18.42 -12.43
C SER A 481 7.70 19.03 -13.35
N ASN A 482 6.64 19.60 -12.78
CA ASN A 482 5.56 20.26 -13.51
C ASN A 482 5.44 21.75 -13.19
N TRP A 483 6.52 22.35 -12.70
CA TRP A 483 6.53 23.72 -12.19
C TRP A 483 6.16 24.76 -13.25
N ASP A 484 6.95 24.81 -14.34
CA ASP A 484 6.81 25.75 -15.45
C ASP A 484 6.78 24.99 -16.80
N ASN A 485 5.88 24.01 -16.88
CA ASN A 485 5.55 23.32 -18.12
C ASN A 485 4.08 23.57 -18.48
N THR A 486 3.51 22.76 -19.37
CA THR A 486 2.11 22.90 -19.81
C THR A 486 1.09 22.86 -18.66
N LYS A 487 1.40 22.21 -17.53
CA LYS A 487 0.57 22.20 -16.33
C LYS A 487 0.70 23.48 -15.50
N ASN A 488 1.86 24.13 -15.55
CA ASN A 488 2.20 25.37 -14.85
C ASN A 488 1.79 25.32 -13.36
N LEU A 489 2.21 24.27 -12.65
CA LEU A 489 1.81 24.06 -11.26
C LEU A 489 2.36 25.13 -10.32
N GLY A 490 3.52 25.73 -10.65
CA GLY A 490 4.12 26.80 -9.87
C GLY A 490 3.19 28.01 -9.70
N GLU A 491 2.46 28.38 -10.75
CA GLU A 491 1.47 29.46 -10.68
C GLU A 491 0.06 28.95 -10.35
N ALA A 492 -0.31 27.76 -10.83
CA ALA A 492 -1.63 27.22 -10.56
C ALA A 492 -1.87 26.95 -9.06
N LEU A 493 -0.84 26.56 -8.29
CA LEU A 493 -0.99 26.17 -6.88
C LEU A 493 -0.58 27.26 -5.87
N ARG A 494 -0.01 28.38 -6.34
CA ARG A 494 0.51 29.44 -5.48
C ARG A 494 -0.55 29.92 -4.48
N GLY A 495 -0.26 29.81 -3.19
CA GLY A 495 -1.15 30.26 -2.11
C GLY A 495 -2.40 29.41 -1.89
N ARG A 496 -2.47 28.19 -2.45
CA ARG A 496 -3.63 27.28 -2.35
C ARG A 496 -3.38 26.04 -1.50
N ILE A 497 -2.12 25.82 -1.08
CA ILE A 497 -1.69 24.68 -0.28
C ILE A 497 -1.44 25.14 1.15
N TYR A 498 -2.18 24.55 2.10
CA TYR A 498 -2.00 24.75 3.53
C TYR A 498 -1.69 23.40 4.18
N VAL A 499 -0.53 23.28 4.83
CA VAL A 499 -0.07 22.03 5.46
C VAL A 499 0.34 22.28 6.90
N TYR A 500 -0.08 21.41 7.80
CA TYR A 500 0.31 21.45 9.22
C TYR A 500 0.94 20.11 9.61
N VAL A 501 1.98 20.09 10.44
CA VAL A 501 2.49 18.88 11.10
C VAL A 501 3.17 19.24 12.43
N GLY A 502 3.24 18.29 13.37
CA GLY A 502 3.97 18.47 14.62
C GLY A 502 5.41 17.96 14.54
N THR A 503 6.35 18.54 15.30
CA THR A 503 7.73 18.02 15.35
C THR A 503 7.83 16.64 16.01
N HIS A 504 6.83 16.28 16.83
CA HIS A 504 6.72 15.01 17.55
C HIS A 504 5.69 14.09 16.91
N ASP A 505 5.45 14.22 15.59
CA ASP A 505 4.58 13.31 14.86
C ASP A 505 4.99 11.84 15.10
N ASN A 506 4.00 11.03 15.49
CA ASN A 506 4.20 9.66 15.96
C ASN A 506 4.69 8.70 14.88
N TYR A 507 4.52 9.06 13.61
CA TYR A 507 4.80 8.22 12.44
C TYR A 507 5.89 8.84 11.54
N TYR A 508 6.70 9.77 12.09
CA TYR A 508 7.79 10.45 11.38
C TYR A 508 7.36 11.23 10.13
N LEU A 509 6.08 11.60 10.00
CA LEU A 509 5.55 12.28 8.81
C LEU A 509 6.05 13.72 8.65
N ASN A 510 6.55 14.30 9.74
CA ASN A 510 7.12 15.64 9.75
C ASN A 510 8.35 15.78 8.82
N GLY A 511 9.09 14.68 8.59
CA GLY A 511 10.26 14.69 7.70
C GLY A 511 9.88 14.98 6.24
N GLY A 512 8.89 14.27 5.71
CA GLY A 512 8.41 14.46 4.33
C GLY A 512 7.81 15.85 4.10
N VAL A 513 7.12 16.40 5.11
CA VAL A 513 6.59 17.78 5.04
C VAL A 513 7.71 18.81 4.99
N ALA A 514 8.78 18.64 5.78
CA ALA A 514 9.91 19.56 5.78
C ALA A 514 10.69 19.54 4.45
N GLU A 515 10.88 18.37 3.84
CA GLU A 515 11.51 18.27 2.51
C GLU A 515 10.61 18.86 1.40
N PHE A 516 9.29 18.62 1.46
CA PHE A 516 8.34 19.28 0.56
C PHE A 516 8.44 20.81 0.65
N GLU A 517 8.38 21.37 1.87
CA GLU A 517 8.48 22.82 2.10
C GLU A 517 9.78 23.38 1.51
N LYS A 518 10.91 22.76 1.84
CA LYS A 518 12.23 23.15 1.35
C LYS A 518 12.29 23.17 -0.18
N ASN A 519 11.77 22.13 -0.84
CA ASN A 519 11.84 22.00 -2.29
C ASN A 519 10.95 23.02 -2.99
N VAL A 520 9.68 23.17 -2.58
CA VAL A 520 8.76 24.11 -3.23
C VAL A 520 9.14 25.57 -2.95
N ASN A 521 9.63 25.90 -1.75
CA ASN A 521 10.12 27.25 -1.45
C ASN A 521 11.42 27.57 -2.19
N GLY A 522 12.26 26.56 -2.46
CA GLY A 522 13.46 26.71 -3.31
C GLY A 522 13.12 27.13 -4.75
N LEU A 523 11.92 26.78 -5.25
CA LEU A 523 11.45 27.15 -6.59
C LEU A 523 10.58 28.42 -6.58
N GLY A 524 9.64 28.53 -5.64
CA GLY A 524 8.58 29.54 -5.65
C GLY A 524 8.80 30.74 -4.73
N GLY A 525 9.87 30.72 -3.95
CA GLY A 525 10.12 31.66 -2.87
C GLY A 525 9.42 31.27 -1.56
N PRO A 526 9.70 31.98 -0.46
CA PRO A 526 9.09 31.69 0.84
C PRO A 526 7.57 31.84 0.78
N ASN A 527 6.86 30.98 1.52
CA ASN A 527 5.39 30.94 1.62
C ASN A 527 4.67 30.62 0.29
N TRP A 528 5.33 29.98 -0.67
CA TRP A 528 4.64 29.49 -1.87
C TRP A 528 3.51 28.51 -1.51
N ALA A 529 3.84 27.57 -0.61
CA ALA A 529 2.89 26.80 0.19
C ALA A 529 2.93 27.30 1.64
N ASN A 530 1.79 27.26 2.32
CA ASN A 530 1.68 27.67 3.71
C ASN A 530 1.88 26.44 4.63
N VAL A 531 3.13 26.20 5.01
CA VAL A 531 3.52 25.07 5.85
C VAL A 531 3.69 25.53 7.29
N THR A 532 3.08 24.82 8.23
CA THR A 532 3.19 25.07 9.67
C THR A 532 3.71 23.83 10.37
N ILE A 533 4.97 23.88 10.83
CA ILE A 533 5.56 22.82 11.66
C ILE A 533 5.53 23.29 13.12
N THR A 534 4.69 22.68 13.97
CA THR A 534 4.51 23.13 15.36
C THR A 534 5.37 22.31 16.34
N PRO A 535 6.23 22.96 17.13
CA PRO A 535 7.05 22.29 18.14
C PRO A 535 6.23 21.49 19.15
N GLY A 536 6.70 20.29 19.49
CA GLY A 536 6.17 19.44 20.55
C GLY A 536 4.85 18.74 20.23
N GLN A 537 4.17 19.09 19.14
CA GLN A 537 2.87 18.52 18.80
C GLN A 537 3.03 17.13 18.20
N THR A 538 2.12 16.24 18.60
CA THR A 538 2.00 14.87 18.11
C THR A 538 1.06 14.78 16.90
N HIS A 539 0.90 13.57 16.37
CA HIS A 539 -0.04 13.29 15.30
C HIS A 539 -1.49 13.62 15.72
N GLY A 540 -2.32 14.14 14.81
CA GLY A 540 -3.75 14.40 15.05
C GLY A 540 -4.18 15.88 15.15
N GLY A 541 -5.49 16.10 15.14
CA GLY A 541 -6.16 17.41 15.18
C GLY A 541 -6.50 18.00 13.79
N ASN A 542 -7.28 19.08 13.74
CA ASN A 542 -7.51 19.78 12.47
C ASN A 542 -6.26 20.56 12.04
N TYR A 543 -6.31 21.24 10.88
CA TYR A 543 -5.23 22.12 10.42
C TYR A 543 -4.81 23.10 11.53
N GLN A 544 -3.51 23.11 11.86
CA GLN A 544 -2.92 23.88 12.97
C GLN A 544 -3.53 23.57 14.36
N ARG A 545 -4.06 22.36 14.54
CA ARG A 545 -4.81 21.92 15.75
C ARG A 545 -5.96 22.83 16.14
N ARG A 546 -6.55 23.53 15.18
CA ARG A 546 -7.69 24.42 15.41
C ARG A 546 -8.88 23.64 15.97
N GLN A 547 -9.62 24.29 16.86
CA GLN A 547 -10.95 23.81 17.25
C GLN A 547 -11.83 23.72 15.99
N THR A 548 -12.68 22.70 15.91
CA THR A 548 -13.45 22.38 14.69
C THR A 548 -14.22 23.58 14.16
N TRP A 549 -14.89 24.36 15.02
CA TRP A 549 -15.64 25.53 14.58
C TRP A 549 -14.76 26.64 14.01
N ASP A 550 -13.64 26.95 14.65
CA ASP A 550 -12.69 27.96 14.17
C ASP A 550 -12.05 27.54 12.83
N TYR A 551 -11.87 26.23 12.65
CA TYR A 551 -11.41 25.67 11.39
C TYR A 551 -12.46 25.77 10.28
N LEU A 552 -13.71 25.40 10.54
CA LEU A 552 -14.79 25.50 9.54
C LEU A 552 -15.06 26.96 9.13
N GLU A 553 -14.88 27.90 10.06
CA GLU A 553 -14.93 29.34 9.74
C GLU A 553 -13.74 29.80 8.91
N LEU A 554 -12.52 29.31 9.18
CA LEU A 554 -11.35 29.56 8.34
C LEU A 554 -11.62 29.13 6.89
N VAL A 555 -12.17 27.93 6.70
CA VAL A 555 -12.54 27.40 5.37
C VAL A 555 -13.61 28.28 4.72
N SER A 556 -14.68 28.62 5.46
CA SER A 556 -15.75 29.49 4.95
C SER A 556 -15.22 30.87 4.54
N ASN A 557 -14.32 31.47 5.33
CA ASN A 557 -13.72 32.75 5.02
C ASN A 557 -12.82 32.66 3.78
N TRP A 558 -12.05 31.58 3.62
CA TRP A 558 -11.25 31.35 2.42
C TRP A 558 -12.14 31.34 1.17
N VAL A 559 -13.25 30.60 1.19
CA VAL A 559 -14.21 30.54 0.07
C VAL A 559 -14.79 31.92 -0.24
N GLN A 560 -15.18 32.68 0.79
CA GLN A 560 -15.75 34.02 0.61
C GLN A 560 -14.75 34.99 -0.03
N ASP A 561 -13.52 35.02 0.49
CA ASP A 561 -12.46 35.88 -0.02
C ASP A 561 -12.07 35.51 -1.47
N HIS A 562 -12.14 34.24 -1.86
CA HIS A 562 -11.78 33.76 -3.20
C HIS A 562 -12.95 33.66 -4.19
N SER A 563 -14.16 34.00 -3.76
CA SER A 563 -15.33 34.06 -4.63
C SER A 563 -15.18 35.15 -5.71
N PRO A 564 -15.98 35.14 -6.80
CA PRO A 564 -15.92 36.16 -7.85
C PRO A 564 -16.13 37.60 -7.36
N LYS A 565 -16.77 37.77 -6.20
CA LYS A 565 -17.01 39.07 -5.55
C LYS A 565 -16.19 39.24 -4.25
N GLY A 566 -15.31 38.29 -3.96
CA GLY A 566 -14.46 38.26 -2.78
C GLY A 566 -13.31 39.25 -2.86
N LYS A 567 -12.53 39.35 -1.78
CA LYS A 567 -11.38 40.26 -1.68
C LYS A 567 -10.22 39.84 -2.59
N THR A 568 -10.05 38.55 -2.79
CA THR A 568 -8.96 37.94 -3.57
C THR A 568 -9.51 36.83 -4.50
N PRO A 569 -10.34 37.17 -5.50
CA PRO A 569 -11.00 36.17 -6.34
C PRO A 569 -10.01 35.17 -6.98
N LEU A 570 -10.32 33.88 -6.91
CA LEU A 570 -9.52 32.86 -7.58
C LEU A 570 -9.72 32.97 -9.09
N SER A 571 -8.66 33.39 -9.80
CA SER A 571 -8.73 33.60 -11.24
C SER A 571 -8.81 32.29 -12.02
N ASN A 572 -9.72 32.23 -13.00
CA ASN A 572 -9.87 31.09 -13.93
C ASN A 572 -8.58 30.75 -14.70
N LYS A 573 -7.60 31.66 -14.75
CA LYS A 573 -6.29 31.38 -15.37
C LYS A 573 -5.50 30.31 -14.60
N PHE A 574 -5.76 30.13 -13.30
CA PHE A 574 -5.09 29.18 -12.41
C PHE A 574 -5.86 27.86 -12.24
N THR A 575 -7.04 27.74 -12.85
CA THR A 575 -7.93 26.57 -12.75
C THR A 575 -8.23 25.98 -14.13
N ARG A 576 -7.26 26.06 -15.05
CA ARG A 576 -7.39 25.54 -16.42
C ARG A 576 -7.26 24.03 -16.44
N THR A 577 -8.05 23.34 -17.26
CA THR A 577 -7.96 21.86 -17.41
C THR A 577 -6.59 21.36 -17.89
N SER A 578 -5.75 22.22 -18.45
CA SER A 578 -4.36 21.89 -18.81
C SER A 578 -3.47 21.58 -17.60
N SER A 579 -3.84 22.03 -16.40
CA SER A 579 -3.10 21.73 -15.16
C SER A 579 -3.45 20.36 -14.57
N ARG A 580 -4.48 19.68 -15.09
CA ARG A 580 -4.86 18.33 -14.64
C ARG A 580 -3.70 17.35 -14.77
N GLY A 581 -3.35 16.76 -13.65
CA GLY A 581 -2.41 15.67 -13.46
C GLY A 581 -3.07 14.31 -13.32
N ASN A 582 -2.24 13.31 -12.98
CA ASN A 582 -2.65 11.95 -12.60
C ASN A 582 -3.74 11.37 -13.52
N LYS A 583 -3.65 11.60 -14.84
CA LYS A 583 -4.63 11.05 -15.78
C LYS A 583 -4.46 9.53 -15.86
N PHE A 584 -5.55 8.79 -15.81
CA PHE A 584 -5.46 7.33 -15.77
C PHE A 584 -4.69 6.76 -16.98
N GLU A 585 -4.89 7.33 -18.18
CA GLU A 585 -4.17 6.95 -19.39
C GLU A 585 -2.64 7.06 -19.27
N ASP A 586 -2.14 8.07 -18.55
CA ASP A 586 -0.70 8.23 -18.27
C ASP A 586 -0.23 7.20 -17.25
N VAL A 587 -1.04 6.96 -16.21
CA VAL A 587 -0.78 5.99 -15.15
C VAL A 587 -0.64 4.57 -15.71
N ILE A 588 -1.61 4.07 -16.49
CA ILE A 588 -1.51 2.73 -17.12
C ILE A 588 -0.37 2.66 -18.15
N ARG A 589 -0.12 3.73 -18.91
CA ARG A 589 0.96 3.76 -19.91
C ARG A 589 2.34 3.52 -19.29
N ILE A 590 2.61 4.11 -18.12
CA ILE A 590 3.89 4.02 -17.42
C ILE A 590 3.92 2.79 -16.51
N GLY A 591 2.82 2.55 -15.79
CA GLY A 591 2.82 1.67 -14.63
C GLY A 591 1.98 0.41 -14.72
N GLY A 592 1.05 0.26 -15.66
CA GLY A 592 0.20 -0.93 -15.69
C GLY A 592 0.83 -2.14 -16.39
N HIS A 593 0.06 -3.22 -16.53
CA HIS A 593 0.61 -4.52 -16.95
C HIS A 593 1.31 -4.50 -18.31
N GLY A 594 0.78 -3.75 -19.28
CA GLY A 594 1.40 -3.58 -20.59
C GLY A 594 2.78 -2.91 -20.51
N ALA A 595 3.00 -2.01 -19.55
CA ALA A 595 4.31 -1.44 -19.28
C ALA A 595 5.24 -2.47 -18.61
N ALA A 596 4.71 -3.28 -17.68
CA ALA A 596 5.46 -4.37 -17.05
C ALA A 596 6.02 -5.36 -18.06
N LEU A 597 5.21 -5.77 -19.03
CA LEU A 597 5.64 -6.63 -20.14
C LEU A 597 6.74 -5.98 -21.00
N LYS A 598 6.63 -4.67 -21.30
CA LYS A 598 7.63 -3.94 -22.11
C LYS A 598 8.97 -3.76 -21.41
N ARG A 599 9.00 -3.74 -20.08
CA ARG A 599 10.26 -3.67 -19.31
C ARG A 599 11.08 -4.96 -19.45
N GLN A 600 10.42 -6.10 -19.66
CA GLN A 600 11.07 -7.40 -19.80
C GLN A 600 11.87 -7.51 -21.11
N GLN A 601 12.98 -8.23 -21.06
CA GLN A 601 13.75 -8.59 -22.25
C GLN A 601 14.42 -9.95 -22.05
N ASN A 602 14.35 -10.81 -23.06
CA ASN A 602 15.06 -12.09 -23.04
C ASN A 602 16.59 -11.86 -23.07
N PRO A 603 17.38 -12.80 -22.52
CA PRO A 603 18.82 -12.82 -22.73
C PRO A 603 19.15 -12.89 -24.24
N ALA A 604 20.31 -12.39 -24.63
CA ALA A 604 20.70 -12.35 -26.03
C ALA A 604 22.21 -12.56 -26.20
N LEU A 605 22.60 -13.32 -27.21
CA LEU A 605 23.99 -13.47 -27.63
C LEU A 605 24.38 -12.33 -28.59
N SER A 606 25.67 -11.96 -28.60
CA SER A 606 26.20 -10.90 -29.46
C SER A 606 26.19 -11.23 -30.95
N TYR A 607 25.98 -12.50 -31.31
CA TYR A 607 25.84 -12.97 -32.68
C TYR A 607 24.39 -13.37 -32.93
N LYS A 608 23.88 -13.10 -34.14
CA LYS A 608 22.50 -13.46 -34.50
C LYS A 608 22.31 -14.96 -34.73
N GLU A 609 23.21 -15.56 -35.52
CA GLU A 609 23.06 -16.95 -35.97
C GLU A 609 24.37 -17.74 -35.97
N ASN A 610 25.49 -17.13 -36.37
CA ASN A 610 26.73 -17.85 -36.62
C ASN A 610 27.94 -17.13 -36.00
N ALA A 611 28.83 -17.89 -35.36
CA ALA A 611 30.12 -17.40 -34.85
C ALA A 611 31.25 -18.34 -35.26
N LYS A 612 32.46 -17.80 -35.44
CA LYS A 612 33.65 -18.61 -35.74
C LYS A 612 34.15 -19.29 -34.47
N CYS A 613 34.66 -20.51 -34.58
CA CYS A 613 35.40 -21.14 -33.47
C CYS A 613 36.53 -20.22 -32.98
N GLY A 614 36.65 -20.07 -31.66
CA GLY A 614 37.62 -19.18 -31.03
C GLY A 614 37.16 -17.72 -30.88
N SER A 615 36.00 -17.34 -31.42
CA SER A 615 35.39 -16.04 -31.11
C SER A 615 34.95 -16.00 -29.63
N ILE A 616 35.13 -14.83 -29.00
CA ILE A 616 34.54 -14.54 -27.69
C ILE A 616 33.09 -14.15 -27.94
N ILE A 617 32.16 -15.00 -27.48
CA ILE A 617 30.72 -14.73 -27.61
C ILE A 617 30.28 -14.06 -26.31
N LYS A 618 29.73 -12.86 -26.43
CA LYS A 618 29.14 -12.14 -25.29
C LYS A 618 27.66 -12.42 -25.21
N ALA A 619 27.10 -12.36 -24.02
CA ALA A 619 25.66 -12.45 -23.80
C ALA A 619 25.19 -11.45 -22.75
N THR A 620 23.95 -10.99 -22.85
CA THR A 620 23.25 -10.25 -21.79
C THR A 620 22.33 -11.19 -21.03
N ALA A 621 22.10 -10.91 -19.75
CA ALA A 621 21.16 -11.66 -18.92
C ALA A 621 19.67 -11.38 -19.22
N GLY A 622 19.40 -10.41 -20.11
CA GLY A 622 18.07 -9.86 -20.34
C GLY A 622 17.74 -8.71 -19.39
N ARG A 623 16.47 -8.30 -19.39
CA ARG A 623 15.89 -7.34 -18.44
C ARG A 623 14.73 -7.99 -17.72
N TRP A 624 14.69 -7.77 -16.42
CA TRP A 624 13.79 -8.34 -15.44
C TRP A 624 13.24 -7.21 -14.57
N ASP A 625 12.16 -7.47 -13.84
CA ASP A 625 11.71 -6.48 -12.85
C ASP A 625 12.79 -6.28 -11.76
N PRO A 626 12.88 -5.07 -11.16
CA PRO A 626 13.79 -4.79 -10.06
C PRO A 626 13.64 -5.80 -8.90
N GLY A 627 14.77 -6.19 -8.31
CA GLY A 627 14.83 -7.15 -7.20
C GLY A 627 14.87 -8.64 -7.61
N VAL A 628 14.83 -8.96 -8.91
CA VAL A 628 14.99 -10.35 -9.37
C VAL A 628 16.47 -10.77 -9.27
N VAL A 629 16.71 -11.87 -8.56
CA VAL A 629 18.02 -12.53 -8.48
C VAL A 629 18.20 -13.43 -9.69
N LEU A 630 19.33 -13.31 -10.40
CA LEU A 630 19.57 -14.01 -11.66
C LEU A 630 20.69 -15.04 -11.56
N GLN A 631 20.44 -16.23 -12.09
CA GLN A 631 21.41 -17.30 -12.29
C GLN A 631 21.48 -17.65 -13.78
N ALA A 632 22.67 -17.65 -14.36
CA ALA A 632 22.90 -17.97 -15.76
C ALA A 632 23.59 -19.34 -15.92
N GLN A 633 23.32 -20.01 -17.04
CA GLN A 633 23.99 -21.25 -17.42
C GLN A 633 24.14 -21.31 -18.94
N TRP A 634 25.34 -21.67 -19.40
CA TRP A 634 25.56 -21.92 -20.82
C TRP A 634 24.92 -23.23 -21.24
N VAL A 635 24.35 -23.26 -22.44
CA VAL A 635 23.74 -24.45 -23.03
C VAL A 635 24.42 -24.73 -24.36
N VAL A 636 24.98 -25.93 -24.51
CA VAL A 636 25.67 -26.39 -25.71
C VAL A 636 24.95 -27.61 -26.27
N ASN A 637 24.51 -27.54 -27.53
CA ASN A 637 23.72 -28.59 -28.19
C ASN A 637 22.51 -29.04 -27.35
N GLY A 638 21.77 -28.08 -26.78
CA GLY A 638 20.61 -28.33 -25.93
C GLY A 638 20.91 -28.88 -24.53
N ARG A 639 22.18 -29.06 -24.15
CA ARG A 639 22.57 -29.57 -22.84
C ARG A 639 23.26 -28.50 -21.99
N PRO A 640 23.02 -28.47 -20.66
CA PRO A 640 23.78 -27.62 -19.76
C PRO A 640 25.30 -27.82 -19.92
N SER A 641 26.04 -26.73 -19.98
CA SER A 641 27.50 -26.69 -20.10
C SER A 641 28.07 -25.94 -18.90
N GLY A 642 28.53 -26.70 -17.90
CA GLY A 642 29.05 -26.15 -16.64
C GLY A 642 27.97 -25.87 -15.59
N ALA A 643 28.40 -25.42 -14.42
CA ALA A 643 27.50 -25.02 -13.34
C ALA A 643 26.77 -23.71 -13.65
N SER A 644 25.62 -23.49 -13.02
CA SER A 644 24.99 -22.16 -13.00
C SER A 644 25.86 -21.18 -12.21
N PHE A 645 25.79 -19.91 -12.58
CA PHE A 645 26.53 -18.83 -11.93
C PHE A 645 25.69 -17.57 -11.81
N ALA A 646 25.89 -16.81 -10.74
CA ALA A 646 25.18 -15.56 -10.52
C ALA A 646 25.55 -14.53 -11.61
N VAL A 647 24.56 -13.76 -12.05
CA VAL A 647 24.74 -12.65 -13.00
C VAL A 647 23.90 -11.46 -12.55
N LYS A 648 24.33 -10.24 -12.83
CA LYS A 648 23.53 -9.03 -12.56
C LYS A 648 22.75 -8.60 -13.81
N GLN A 649 21.63 -7.92 -13.59
CA GLN A 649 20.94 -7.21 -14.66
C GLN A 649 21.91 -6.23 -15.36
N GLY A 650 21.91 -6.25 -16.70
CA GLY A 650 22.82 -5.44 -17.52
C GLY A 650 24.26 -5.97 -17.63
N GLU A 651 24.63 -7.02 -16.89
CA GLU A 651 25.97 -7.61 -16.98
C GLU A 651 26.17 -8.36 -18.30
N SER A 652 27.39 -8.26 -18.86
CA SER A 652 27.79 -8.99 -20.05
C SER A 652 28.68 -10.18 -19.70
N VAL A 653 28.15 -11.39 -19.90
CA VAL A 653 28.86 -12.65 -19.65
C VAL A 653 29.52 -13.17 -20.92
N ARG A 654 30.57 -13.99 -20.80
CA ARG A 654 31.40 -14.41 -21.94
C ARG A 654 31.51 -15.93 -22.03
N TYR A 655 31.44 -16.44 -23.25
CA TYR A 655 31.74 -17.83 -23.58
C TYR A 655 32.97 -17.90 -24.49
N THR A 656 33.96 -18.70 -24.08
CA THR A 656 35.17 -18.96 -24.87
C THR A 656 35.16 -20.40 -25.34
N SER A 657 35.03 -20.60 -26.66
CA SER A 657 35.06 -21.92 -27.29
C SER A 657 36.45 -22.56 -27.18
N THR A 658 36.59 -23.64 -26.41
CA THR A 658 37.85 -24.42 -26.29
C THR A 658 37.97 -25.55 -27.32
N THR A 659 36.86 -25.96 -27.94
CA THR A 659 36.82 -27.08 -28.90
C THR A 659 37.21 -26.66 -30.31
N LYS A 660 38.43 -27.04 -30.73
CA LYS A 660 38.85 -27.01 -32.14
C LYS A 660 38.23 -28.21 -32.87
N GLY A 661 37.11 -28.04 -33.59
CA GLY A 661 36.80 -28.93 -34.72
C GLY A 661 35.34 -29.32 -35.00
N LYS A 662 34.42 -29.27 -34.02
CA LYS A 662 33.00 -29.64 -34.25
C LYS A 662 32.09 -28.43 -34.11
N ARG A 663 31.14 -28.29 -35.06
CA ARG A 663 30.05 -27.30 -34.97
C ARG A 663 29.19 -27.62 -33.73
N PHE A 664 28.80 -26.60 -32.98
CA PHE A 664 27.86 -26.74 -31.88
C PHE A 664 26.92 -25.54 -31.81
N ASP A 665 25.70 -25.79 -31.34
CA ASP A 665 24.74 -24.76 -31.02
C ASP A 665 25.00 -24.22 -29.59
N LEU A 666 24.99 -22.90 -29.43
CA LEU A 666 25.21 -22.23 -28.16
C LEU A 666 24.02 -21.33 -27.81
N LYS A 667 23.59 -21.39 -26.55
CA LYS A 667 22.64 -20.46 -25.91
C LYS A 667 23.11 -20.08 -24.52
N LEU A 668 22.58 -18.96 -24.02
CA LEU A 668 22.56 -18.64 -22.60
C LEU A 668 21.15 -18.88 -22.05
N ARG A 669 21.06 -19.63 -20.96
CA ARG A 669 19.83 -19.79 -20.17
C ARG A 669 19.97 -18.95 -18.91
N VAL A 670 18.95 -18.17 -18.57
CA VAL A 670 18.92 -17.34 -17.35
C VAL A 670 17.65 -17.64 -16.59
N THR A 671 17.81 -18.02 -15.33
CA THR A 671 16.72 -18.25 -14.38
C THR A 671 16.67 -17.08 -13.40
N GLY A 672 15.51 -16.43 -13.31
CA GLY A 672 15.25 -15.35 -12.37
C GLY A 672 14.34 -15.81 -11.25
N THR A 673 14.68 -15.43 -10.02
CA THR A 673 13.87 -15.70 -8.82
C THR A 673 13.64 -14.41 -8.03
N LYS A 674 12.43 -14.22 -7.53
CA LYS A 674 12.03 -13.11 -6.65
C LYS A 674 10.90 -13.58 -5.75
N ARG A 675 10.89 -13.15 -4.48
CA ARG A 675 9.79 -13.45 -3.55
C ARG A 675 8.46 -13.03 -4.18
N ASN A 676 7.42 -13.85 -4.02
CA ASN A 676 6.09 -13.64 -4.60
C ASN A 676 6.01 -13.66 -6.14
N TYR A 677 7.10 -14.03 -6.83
CA TYR A 677 7.11 -14.26 -8.27
C TYR A 677 7.24 -15.76 -8.52
N LYS A 678 6.70 -16.20 -9.66
CA LYS A 678 7.01 -17.52 -10.17
C LYS A 678 8.42 -17.51 -10.74
N ASP A 679 9.23 -18.51 -10.36
CA ASP A 679 10.53 -18.72 -10.99
C ASP A 679 10.39 -18.85 -12.50
N GLU A 680 11.21 -18.11 -13.23
CA GLU A 680 11.12 -18.02 -14.68
C GLU A 680 12.50 -18.27 -15.29
N THR A 681 12.53 -19.09 -16.34
CA THR A 681 13.75 -19.36 -17.11
C THR A 681 13.57 -18.89 -18.55
N ARG A 682 14.46 -18.00 -19.00
CA ARG A 682 14.51 -17.46 -20.36
C ARG A 682 15.76 -17.96 -21.08
N GLU A 683 15.64 -18.27 -22.37
CA GLU A 683 16.78 -18.62 -23.21
C GLU A 683 17.08 -17.53 -24.24
N SER A 684 18.35 -17.41 -24.59
CA SER A 684 18.80 -16.50 -25.64
C SER A 684 18.47 -17.03 -27.03
N ASN A 685 18.72 -16.20 -28.04
CA ASN A 685 18.87 -16.71 -29.41
C ASN A 685 19.99 -17.76 -29.48
N SER A 686 19.87 -18.68 -30.45
CA SER A 686 20.87 -19.70 -30.76
C SER A 686 21.98 -19.15 -31.64
N VAL A 687 23.22 -19.52 -31.34
CA VAL A 687 24.37 -19.25 -32.21
C VAL A 687 25.08 -20.56 -32.53
N LEU A 688 25.15 -20.89 -33.82
CA LEU A 688 25.96 -21.99 -34.33
C LEU A 688 27.43 -21.56 -34.37
N VAL A 689 28.25 -22.22 -33.56
CA VAL A 689 29.69 -21.97 -33.46
C VAL A 689 30.44 -23.02 -34.26
N GLY A 690 31.24 -22.61 -35.24
CA GLY A 690 31.96 -23.55 -36.10
C GLY A 690 32.92 -22.91 -37.09
N LYS A 691 33.59 -23.75 -37.89
CA LYS A 691 34.21 -23.30 -39.14
C LYS A 691 33.11 -23.13 -40.19
N ARG A 692 33.11 -22.00 -40.90
CA ARG A 692 32.27 -21.82 -42.10
C ARG A 692 32.54 -22.93 -43.09
#